data_AF-A0A7V4ZD68-F1
#
_entry.id   AF-A0A7V4ZD68-F1
#
_cell.length_a   1.000
_cell.length_b   1.000
_cell.length_c   1.000
_cell.angle_alpha   90.00
_cell.angle_beta   90.00
_cell.angle_gamma   90.00
#
_symmetry.space_group_name_H-M   'P 1'
#
loop_
_entity.id
_entity.type
_entity.pdbx_description
1 polymer ?
#
loop_
_entity_poly.entity_id
_entity_poly.type
_entity_poly.pdbx_seq_one_letter_code
_entity_poly.pdbx_strand_id
1 'polypeptide(L)'
;MAWKANGKADLPIADRAMAWDADAAEARVRKWAGGEDNMDWPKYRKAFFAYDDERPEEFGGYKLPFADVVDGELKAVPRGIMAVAAVLQGGHGGTDLPADVQNEIRDRVAAYYHKWDEDAPWERKSAPAIREGRVLSEKNRKLVEAAIQQSKEAIAALQALLDAAALPSEERRSVVQELMTVRSLGGNRVGGYGIVWGGRDLYGTYFTPATETWRDRYPAPPVLYDHGFDEKLGKRPIGKVIERRRDDIGEWIEAQLEVHEQYRQALAQLMEAGALGWSTGSAKHLVEVADDGEIKQWPVVEVSLTPAPAEPRTLGVHELRSLGLRVPGLDDAEAAPSGAGRSLPEAEQPEDEKTTQVQGDEQMADEIKTGEVQAPAPQVNLDELAAKVAERLAPTVKGAIATPAVIKKSGLGDSPVKAFLHWARTGDIGAVKTAVVWDEANDTQGAVTVPDDFYNQIIMKAHEQSIPRKMGAMVITTSRDVVRVPTEGTPLAKFALTAEESGSYDETAVEPFGGGDVTVYKLTRLVKVTNELLEDSAFNLEQILSGMFADAIALTENYYALRGTGSGQPEGVLAGGTLGKTFASASTIAAAEVMDLYYALSSVYRSNPTVAWVMADGTEKVIRKIQATSSAGEFLFQVTPAGVIDPNSLLGKPVFNSSQMPDIAASAKTIVIGDWSKFVIVERTGMTVSRNPYLYQANDITGFFAKIRLGMKVAQAEAFQYGQHPTA
;
A
#
# COMPACT_ATOMS: atom_id res chain seq x y z
N MET A 1 -31.83 31.23 25.74
CA MET A 1 -31.61 31.39 24.29
C MET A 1 -32.54 30.45 23.55
N ALA A 2 -33.73 30.97 23.22
CA ALA A 2 -34.73 30.26 22.43
C ALA A 2 -34.46 30.48 20.94
N TRP A 3 -33.48 29.75 20.40
CA TRP A 3 -33.23 29.74 18.95
C TRP A 3 -34.43 29.13 18.21
N LYS A 4 -34.81 29.75 17.09
CA LYS A 4 -35.89 29.29 16.22
C LYS A 4 -35.41 29.22 14.78
N ALA A 5 -35.89 28.21 14.04
CA ALA A 5 -35.63 28.08 12.62
C ALA A 5 -36.45 29.10 11.82
N ASN A 6 -35.83 29.73 10.81
CA ASN A 6 -36.40 30.65 9.84
C ASN A 6 -36.05 30.22 8.39
N GLY A 7 -36.17 31.10 7.38
CA GLY A 7 -35.81 30.80 5.99
C GLY A 7 -36.72 29.75 5.34
N LYS A 8 -38.04 30.02 5.28
CA LYS A 8 -38.94 29.16 4.50
C LYS A 8 -38.49 29.17 3.03
N ALA A 9 -38.72 28.08 2.30
CA ALA A 9 -38.37 28.00 0.88
C ALA A 9 -39.32 28.81 -0.01
N ASP A 10 -39.51 30.09 0.28
CA ASP A 10 -40.47 31.00 -0.38
C ASP A 10 -39.78 32.17 -1.11
N LEU A 11 -38.50 32.42 -0.84
CA LEU A 11 -37.73 33.44 -1.57
C LEU A 11 -37.45 33.03 -3.03
N PRO A 12 -37.45 33.99 -3.98
CA PRO A 12 -36.95 33.78 -5.34
C PRO A 12 -35.46 33.40 -5.32
N ILE A 13 -35.04 32.55 -6.25
CA ILE A 13 -33.69 31.99 -6.29
C ILE A 13 -32.81 32.80 -7.23
N ALA A 14 -31.62 33.20 -6.79
CA ALA A 14 -30.62 33.88 -7.61
C ALA A 14 -29.94 32.92 -8.61
N ASP A 15 -29.18 33.47 -9.56
CA ASP A 15 -28.37 32.66 -10.48
C ASP A 15 -27.45 31.70 -9.72
N ARG A 16 -27.40 30.44 -10.17
CA ARG A 16 -26.62 29.38 -9.53
C ARG A 16 -25.12 29.63 -9.54
N ALA A 17 -24.60 30.36 -10.53
CA ALA A 17 -23.20 30.73 -10.65
C ALA A 17 -22.81 31.93 -9.76
N MET A 18 -23.77 32.63 -9.16
CA MET A 18 -23.51 33.81 -8.34
C MET A 18 -22.54 33.48 -7.20
N ALA A 19 -21.49 34.30 -7.07
CA ALA A 19 -20.53 34.18 -5.98
C ALA A 19 -21.21 34.42 -4.63
N TRP A 20 -20.72 33.75 -3.59
CA TRP A 20 -21.24 33.90 -2.24
C TRP A 20 -20.15 34.37 -1.29
N ASP A 21 -20.47 35.44 -0.58
CA ASP A 21 -19.69 36.02 0.52
C ASP A 21 -20.71 36.43 1.58
N ALA A 22 -20.69 35.74 2.71
CA ALA A 22 -21.70 35.89 3.75
C ALA A 22 -21.65 37.29 4.39
N ASP A 23 -20.45 37.81 4.66
CA ASP A 23 -20.27 39.11 5.30
C ASP A 23 -20.69 40.24 4.36
N ALA A 24 -20.34 40.13 3.07
CA ALA A 24 -20.73 41.10 2.06
C ALA A 24 -22.24 41.07 1.78
N ALA A 25 -22.85 39.87 1.75
CA ALA A 25 -24.29 39.70 1.59
C ALA A 25 -25.04 40.28 2.80
N GLU A 26 -24.58 39.97 4.03
CA GLU A 26 -25.17 40.51 5.24
C GLU A 26 -25.13 42.04 5.27
N ALA A 27 -24.00 42.66 4.89
CA ALA A 27 -23.89 44.11 4.81
C ALA A 27 -24.91 44.72 3.84
N ARG A 28 -25.16 44.07 2.69
CA ARG A 28 -26.18 44.50 1.72
C ARG A 28 -27.60 44.30 2.26
N VAL A 29 -27.87 43.18 2.92
CA VAL A 29 -29.17 42.90 3.55
C VAL A 29 -29.46 43.90 4.67
N ARG A 30 -28.46 44.26 5.50
CA ARG A 30 -28.60 45.30 6.54
C ARG A 30 -29.04 46.63 5.94
N LYS A 31 -28.41 47.04 4.84
CA LYS A 31 -28.78 48.28 4.12
C LYS A 31 -30.18 48.21 3.53
N TRP A 32 -30.54 47.09 2.91
CA TRP A 32 -31.87 46.88 2.32
C TRP A 32 -32.99 46.80 3.37
N ALA A 33 -32.67 46.33 4.57
CA ALA A 33 -33.58 46.30 5.70
C ALA A 33 -33.72 47.64 6.44
N GLY A 34 -33.06 48.72 5.99
CA GLY A 34 -33.26 50.08 6.53
C GLY A 34 -32.02 50.73 7.14
N GLY A 35 -30.91 49.97 7.28
CA GLY A 35 -29.65 50.48 7.86
C GLY A 35 -29.66 50.53 9.39
N GLU A 36 -28.52 50.83 10.01
CA GLU A 36 -28.32 50.72 11.46
C GLU A 36 -29.26 51.61 12.28
N ASP A 37 -29.64 52.78 11.76
CA ASP A 37 -30.49 53.76 12.46
C ASP A 37 -32.01 53.52 12.32
N ASN A 38 -32.44 52.69 11.36
CA ASN A 38 -33.87 52.46 11.03
C ASN A 38 -34.12 51.00 10.58
N MET A 39 -33.57 50.05 11.34
CA MET A 39 -33.60 48.62 10.99
C MET A 39 -35.02 48.01 11.07
N ASP A 40 -35.47 47.41 9.98
CA ASP A 40 -36.65 46.54 9.91
C ASP A 40 -36.22 45.09 10.20
N TRP A 41 -36.28 44.69 11.47
CA TRP A 41 -35.88 43.36 11.95
C TRP A 41 -36.66 42.20 11.32
N PRO A 42 -38.00 42.26 11.15
CA PRO A 42 -38.73 41.27 10.36
C PRO A 42 -38.20 41.11 8.93
N LYS A 43 -37.82 42.21 8.27
CA LYS A 43 -37.26 42.19 6.92
C LYS A 43 -35.84 41.63 6.89
N TYR A 44 -35.00 42.02 7.85
CA TYR A 44 -33.64 41.51 8.03
C TYR A 44 -33.60 40.00 8.28
N ARG A 45 -34.48 39.51 9.17
CA ARG A 45 -34.60 38.09 9.55
C ARG A 45 -34.77 37.15 8.36
N LYS A 46 -35.42 37.59 7.27
CA LYS A 46 -35.71 36.77 6.08
C LYS A 46 -34.45 36.20 5.42
N ALA A 47 -33.29 36.81 5.62
CA ALA A 47 -32.04 36.35 5.01
C ALA A 47 -31.33 35.22 5.77
N PHE A 48 -31.86 34.79 6.92
CA PHE A 48 -31.22 33.85 7.85
C PHE A 48 -32.10 32.63 8.13
N PHE A 49 -31.46 31.48 8.30
CA PHE A 49 -32.12 30.23 8.68
C PHE A 49 -32.33 30.07 10.18
N ALA A 50 -31.65 30.86 11.03
CA ALA A 50 -31.84 30.81 12.48
C ALA A 50 -31.89 32.21 13.08
N TYR A 51 -32.76 32.41 14.07
CA TYR A 51 -32.78 33.62 14.90
C TYR A 51 -33.05 33.29 16.37
N ASP A 52 -32.55 34.12 17.28
CA ASP A 52 -32.77 34.04 18.72
C ASP A 52 -34.01 34.88 19.08
N ASP A 53 -35.07 34.22 19.52
CA ASP A 53 -36.34 34.88 19.86
C ASP A 53 -36.24 35.77 21.10
N GLU A 54 -35.21 35.55 21.93
CA GLU A 54 -34.90 36.41 23.08
C GLU A 54 -34.11 37.67 22.69
N ARG A 55 -33.51 37.69 21.49
CA ARG A 55 -32.72 38.81 20.96
C ARG A 55 -33.13 39.17 19.52
N PRO A 56 -34.42 39.48 19.27
CA PRO A 56 -34.93 39.70 17.91
C PRO A 56 -34.47 41.02 17.29
N GLU A 57 -33.96 41.96 18.10
CA GLU A 57 -33.52 43.29 17.66
C GLU A 57 -32.00 43.48 17.79
N GLU A 58 -31.24 42.38 17.75
CA GLU A 58 -29.78 42.40 17.82
C GLU A 58 -29.18 41.65 16.62
N PHE A 59 -28.13 42.20 16.01
CA PHE A 59 -27.45 41.54 14.88
C PHE A 59 -26.89 40.16 15.25
N GLY A 60 -26.36 40.01 16.47
CA GLY A 60 -25.86 38.73 16.98
C GLY A 60 -26.94 37.67 17.23
N GLY A 61 -28.22 38.06 17.15
CA GLY A 61 -29.37 37.18 17.26
C GLY A 61 -29.70 36.42 15.97
N TYR A 62 -28.91 36.53 14.90
CA TYR A 62 -29.17 35.89 13.61
C TYR A 62 -28.00 35.01 13.18
N LYS A 63 -28.28 33.82 12.66
CA LYS A 63 -27.26 32.85 12.22
C LYS A 63 -27.64 32.19 10.89
N LEU A 64 -26.61 31.69 10.20
CA LEU A 64 -26.73 30.96 8.93
C LEU A 64 -27.38 31.83 7.82
N PRO A 65 -26.69 32.89 7.34
CA PRO A 65 -27.15 33.68 6.21
C PRO A 65 -27.17 32.85 4.92
N PHE A 66 -28.20 33.05 4.09
CA PHE A 66 -28.37 32.31 2.83
C PHE A 66 -28.92 33.13 1.66
N ALA A 67 -29.31 34.38 1.90
CA ALA A 67 -29.89 35.27 0.90
C ALA A 67 -29.06 36.54 0.73
N ASP A 68 -29.17 37.16 -0.44
CA ASP A 68 -28.52 38.42 -0.79
C ASP A 68 -29.51 39.31 -1.57
N VAL A 69 -29.22 40.60 -1.63
CA VAL A 69 -30.03 41.58 -2.35
C VAL A 69 -29.50 41.70 -3.78
N VAL A 70 -30.27 41.18 -4.74
CA VAL A 70 -29.94 41.16 -6.17
C VAL A 70 -31.03 41.92 -6.92
N ASP A 71 -30.63 42.94 -7.68
CA ASP A 71 -31.55 43.83 -8.40
C ASP A 71 -32.61 44.51 -7.51
N GLY A 72 -32.26 44.78 -6.24
CA GLY A 72 -33.14 45.43 -5.26
C GLY A 72 -34.11 44.48 -4.53
N GLU A 73 -34.10 43.19 -4.88
CA GLU A 73 -34.94 42.16 -4.26
C GLU A 73 -34.09 41.17 -3.45
N LEU A 74 -34.62 40.67 -2.34
CA LEU A 74 -33.97 39.64 -1.55
C LEU A 74 -34.16 38.27 -2.24
N LYS A 75 -33.06 37.67 -2.70
CA LYS A 75 -33.06 36.36 -3.35
C LYS A 75 -32.24 35.36 -2.55
N ALA A 76 -32.73 34.13 -2.47
CA ALA A 76 -31.97 33.02 -1.90
C ALA A 76 -30.82 32.66 -2.84
N VAL A 77 -29.59 32.67 -2.34
CA VAL A 77 -28.41 32.43 -3.16
C VAL A 77 -28.03 30.95 -3.08
N PRO A 78 -27.97 30.21 -4.20
CA PRO A 78 -27.68 28.77 -4.17
C PRO A 78 -26.40 28.41 -3.44
N ARG A 79 -25.31 29.15 -3.63
CA ARG A 79 -24.05 28.94 -2.90
C ARG A 79 -24.15 29.25 -1.40
N GLY A 80 -25.01 30.19 -1.00
CA GLY A 80 -25.31 30.46 0.42
C GLY A 80 -26.08 29.32 1.08
N ILE A 81 -27.08 28.78 0.38
CA ILE A 81 -27.82 27.58 0.83
C ILE A 81 -26.89 26.37 0.96
N MET A 82 -26.00 26.15 -0.02
CA MET A 82 -24.99 25.09 0.03
C MET A 82 -23.98 25.30 1.18
N ALA A 83 -23.60 26.55 1.47
CA ALA A 83 -22.73 26.87 2.60
C ALA A 83 -23.39 26.53 3.93
N VAL A 84 -24.69 26.82 4.10
CA VAL A 84 -25.46 26.43 5.28
C VAL A 84 -25.60 24.91 5.39
N ALA A 85 -25.87 24.21 4.28
CA ALA A 85 -25.89 22.75 4.24
C ALA A 85 -24.55 22.14 4.71
N ALA A 86 -23.43 22.75 4.32
CA ALA A 86 -22.10 22.34 4.77
C ALA A 86 -21.91 22.56 6.28
N VAL A 87 -22.35 23.70 6.83
CA VAL A 87 -22.28 23.97 8.28
C VAL A 87 -23.13 22.97 9.09
N LEU A 88 -24.34 22.64 8.64
CA LEU A 88 -25.21 21.64 9.30
C LEU A 88 -24.68 20.21 9.24
N GLN A 89 -23.68 19.96 8.39
CA GLN A 89 -22.93 18.72 8.28
C GLN A 89 -21.52 18.82 8.91
N GLY A 90 -21.25 19.88 9.69
CA GLY A 90 -20.00 20.05 10.45
C GLY A 90 -18.89 20.82 9.72
N GLY A 91 -19.16 21.43 8.58
CA GLY A 91 -18.26 22.40 7.94
C GLY A 91 -18.03 23.62 8.83
N HIS A 92 -16.83 24.20 8.78
CA HIS A 92 -16.42 25.37 9.60
C HIS A 92 -16.61 25.21 11.13
N GLY A 93 -16.62 23.99 11.65
CA GLY A 93 -16.82 23.71 13.09
C GLY A 93 -18.28 23.43 13.46
N GLY A 94 -19.19 23.46 12.49
CA GLY A 94 -20.61 23.24 12.72
C GLY A 94 -21.30 24.46 13.30
N THR A 95 -22.40 24.23 14.00
CA THR A 95 -23.15 25.27 14.69
C THR A 95 -23.54 24.80 16.09
N ASP A 96 -23.55 25.74 17.03
CA ASP A 96 -23.99 25.61 18.42
C ASP A 96 -25.52 25.69 18.58
N LEU A 97 -26.28 25.71 17.49
CA LEU A 97 -27.75 25.70 17.52
C LEU A 97 -28.29 24.39 18.13
N PRO A 98 -29.41 24.43 18.88
CA PRO A 98 -30.08 23.22 19.35
C PRO A 98 -30.42 22.22 18.24
N ALA A 99 -30.38 20.92 18.53
CA ALA A 99 -30.50 19.87 17.52
C ALA A 99 -31.88 19.84 16.82
N ASP A 100 -32.94 20.16 17.54
CA ASP A 100 -34.30 20.34 17.03
C ASP A 100 -34.37 21.48 16.00
N VAL A 101 -33.76 22.62 16.32
CA VAL A 101 -33.64 23.76 15.39
C VAL A 101 -32.83 23.38 14.15
N GLN A 102 -31.73 22.65 14.31
CA GLN A 102 -30.93 22.16 13.18
C GLN A 102 -31.73 21.23 12.25
N ASN A 103 -32.56 20.35 12.81
CA ASN A 103 -33.41 19.44 12.02
C ASN A 103 -34.45 20.21 11.21
N GLU A 104 -35.14 21.19 11.80
CA GLU A 104 -36.06 22.05 11.05
C GLU A 104 -35.37 22.84 9.93
N ILE A 105 -34.12 23.27 10.14
CA ILE A 105 -33.35 23.95 9.10
C ILE A 105 -32.96 22.98 8.00
N ARG A 106 -32.61 21.72 8.32
CA ARG A 106 -32.34 20.68 7.30
C ARG A 106 -33.54 20.50 6.38
N ASP A 107 -34.76 20.42 6.92
CA ASP A 107 -35.97 20.27 6.09
C ASP A 107 -36.16 21.48 5.13
N ARG A 108 -35.87 22.69 5.62
CA ARG A 108 -36.00 23.93 4.82
C ARG A 108 -34.91 24.06 3.75
N VAL A 109 -33.69 23.66 4.07
CA VAL A 109 -32.59 23.59 3.10
C VAL A 109 -32.88 22.53 2.04
N ALA A 110 -33.40 21.37 2.43
CA ALA A 110 -33.79 20.32 1.49
C ALA A 110 -34.87 20.82 0.52
N ALA A 111 -35.87 21.55 1.01
CA ALA A 111 -36.89 22.17 0.16
C ALA A 111 -36.30 23.13 -0.91
N TYR A 112 -35.16 23.78 -0.65
CA TYR A 112 -34.45 24.56 -1.66
C TYR A 112 -33.67 23.71 -2.67
N TYR A 113 -33.05 22.61 -2.22
CA TYR A 113 -32.39 21.65 -3.11
C TYR A 113 -33.37 20.99 -4.10
N HIS A 114 -34.55 20.62 -3.60
CA HIS A 114 -35.62 20.04 -4.43
C HIS A 114 -36.14 21.01 -5.51
N LYS A 115 -36.05 22.33 -5.29
CA LYS A 115 -36.36 23.32 -6.35
C LYS A 115 -35.35 23.30 -7.51
N TRP A 116 -34.19 22.69 -7.32
CA TRP A 116 -33.17 22.49 -8.36
C TRP A 116 -33.15 21.07 -8.93
N ASP A 117 -34.13 20.22 -8.58
CA ASP A 117 -34.15 18.80 -8.93
C ASP A 117 -32.92 18.04 -8.40
N GLU A 118 -32.46 18.42 -7.21
CA GLU A 118 -31.33 17.78 -6.53
C GLU A 118 -31.72 17.30 -5.13
N ASP A 119 -31.20 16.15 -4.73
CA ASP A 119 -31.32 15.69 -3.35
C ASP A 119 -30.38 16.48 -2.44
N ALA A 120 -30.91 16.88 -1.29
CA ALA A 120 -30.11 17.47 -0.23
C ALA A 120 -29.01 16.48 0.21
N PRO A 121 -27.88 16.98 0.73
CA PRO A 121 -26.77 16.15 1.17
C PRO A 121 -27.08 14.95 2.08
N TRP A 122 -28.17 15.01 2.85
CA TRP A 122 -28.61 13.96 3.78
C TRP A 122 -29.74 13.06 3.23
N GLU A 123 -30.30 13.34 2.06
CA GLU A 123 -31.41 12.58 1.45
C GLU A 123 -30.96 11.56 0.40
N ARG A 124 -29.72 11.66 -0.08
CA ARG A 124 -29.17 10.82 -1.16
C ARG A 124 -29.13 9.34 -0.75
N LYS A 125 -30.03 8.52 -1.31
CA LYS A 125 -30.11 7.05 -1.10
C LYS A 125 -29.08 6.30 -1.93
N SER A 126 -27.83 6.40 -1.52
CA SER A 126 -26.78 5.41 -1.81
C SER A 126 -25.95 5.29 -0.55
N ALA A 127 -25.54 4.06 -0.19
CA ALA A 127 -24.59 3.82 0.90
C ALA A 127 -23.47 4.87 0.80
N PRO A 128 -23.17 5.61 1.87
CA PRO A 128 -22.60 6.93 1.73
C PRO A 128 -21.29 6.83 0.97
N ALA A 129 -21.28 7.42 -0.23
CA ALA A 129 -20.06 7.88 -0.86
C ALA A 129 -19.41 8.82 0.16
N ILE A 130 -18.43 8.27 0.86
CA ILE A 130 -17.63 8.94 1.87
C ILE A 130 -17.13 10.24 1.24
N ARG A 131 -17.63 11.38 1.72
CA ARG A 131 -17.18 12.69 1.25
C ARG A 131 -15.68 12.80 1.52
N GLU A 132 -14.90 12.76 0.45
CA GLU A 132 -13.47 13.06 0.44
C GLU A 132 -13.25 14.44 1.08
N GLY A 133 -12.85 14.42 2.35
CA GLY A 133 -12.64 15.65 3.10
C GLY A 133 -11.94 15.41 4.42
N ARG A 134 -12.33 14.40 5.21
CA ARG A 134 -11.75 14.18 6.54
C ARG A 134 -11.58 12.69 6.90
N VAL A 135 -11.29 11.87 5.90
CA VAL A 135 -10.86 10.48 6.06
C VAL A 135 -9.33 10.45 6.18
N LEU A 136 -8.83 9.46 6.93
CA LEU A 136 -7.41 9.06 6.97
C LEU A 136 -6.81 9.15 5.57
N SER A 137 -5.59 9.69 5.47
CA SER A 137 -4.90 9.82 4.20
C SER A 137 -4.84 8.46 3.46
N GLU A 138 -4.71 8.48 2.14
CA GLU A 138 -4.55 7.23 1.36
C GLU A 138 -3.32 6.42 1.82
N LYS A 139 -2.29 7.12 2.30
CA LYS A 139 -1.14 6.56 3.02
C LYS A 139 -1.58 5.80 4.29
N ASN A 140 -2.45 6.39 5.10
CA ASN A 140 -2.96 5.78 6.32
C ASN A 140 -3.92 4.62 6.04
N ARG A 141 -4.67 4.63 4.93
CA ARG A 141 -5.47 3.48 4.49
C ARG A 141 -4.59 2.29 4.09
N LYS A 142 -3.48 2.54 3.37
CA LYS A 142 -2.49 1.51 3.04
C LYS A 142 -1.71 1.01 4.25
N LEU A 143 -1.41 1.90 5.21
CA LEU A 143 -0.82 1.51 6.50
C LEU A 143 -1.77 0.65 7.33
N VAL A 144 -3.07 0.97 7.32
CA VAL A 144 -4.12 0.13 7.91
C VAL A 144 -4.18 -1.24 7.24
N GLU A 145 -4.14 -1.32 5.90
CA GLU A 145 -4.11 -2.60 5.17
C GLU A 145 -2.85 -3.43 5.47
N ALA A 146 -1.68 -2.79 5.55
CA ALA A 146 -0.42 -3.45 5.92
C ALA A 146 -0.39 -3.88 7.39
N ALA A 147 -0.95 -3.07 8.28
CA ALA A 147 -1.10 -3.36 9.71
C ALA A 147 -2.04 -4.55 9.95
N ILE A 148 -3.14 -4.64 9.20
CA ILE A 148 -4.03 -5.81 9.20
C ILE A 148 -3.24 -7.08 8.83
N GLN A 149 -2.31 -6.99 7.87
CA GLN A 149 -1.49 -8.12 7.47
C GLN A 149 -0.44 -8.48 8.54
N GLN A 150 0.21 -7.49 9.17
CA GLN A 150 1.18 -7.71 10.24
C GLN A 150 0.51 -8.25 11.53
N SER A 151 -0.72 -7.82 11.81
CA SER A 151 -1.57 -8.35 12.89
C SER A 151 -1.84 -9.84 12.69
N LYS A 152 -2.14 -10.29 11.46
CA LYS A 152 -2.31 -11.72 11.13
C LYS A 152 -1.09 -12.57 11.50
N GLU A 153 0.11 -12.05 11.30
CA GLU A 153 1.36 -12.73 11.63
C GLU A 153 1.61 -12.77 13.14
N ALA A 154 1.35 -11.66 13.84
CA ALA A 154 1.47 -11.58 15.30
C ALA A 154 0.46 -12.50 16.02
N ILE A 155 -0.76 -12.62 15.50
CA ILE A 155 -1.78 -13.56 15.99
C ILE A 155 -1.30 -15.00 15.82
N ALA A 156 -0.72 -15.34 14.68
CA ALA A 156 -0.19 -16.68 14.43
C ALA A 156 0.94 -17.04 15.43
N ALA A 157 1.78 -16.06 15.78
CA ALA A 157 2.83 -16.22 16.78
C ALA A 157 2.26 -16.37 18.21
N LEU A 158 1.24 -15.59 18.58
CA LEU A 158 0.56 -15.70 19.88
C LEU A 158 -0.20 -17.02 20.01
N GLN A 159 -0.85 -17.48 18.94
CA GLN A 159 -1.48 -18.81 18.87
C GLN A 159 -0.45 -19.91 19.11
N ALA A 160 0.72 -19.85 18.47
CA ALA A 160 1.79 -20.82 18.70
C ALA A 160 2.30 -20.83 20.16
N LEU A 161 2.35 -19.67 20.82
CA LEU A 161 2.72 -19.57 22.24
C LEU A 161 1.64 -20.12 23.18
N LEU A 162 0.36 -19.87 22.89
CA LEU A 162 -0.76 -20.42 23.66
C LEU A 162 -0.91 -21.93 23.48
N ASP A 163 -0.60 -22.44 22.29
CA ASP A 163 -0.54 -23.88 22.03
C ASP A 163 0.58 -24.56 22.82
N ALA A 164 1.72 -23.87 23.01
CA ALA A 164 2.79 -24.33 23.91
C ALA A 164 2.39 -24.31 25.39
N ALA A 165 1.41 -23.48 25.79
CA ALA A 165 0.90 -23.37 27.15
C ALA A 165 -0.25 -24.36 27.50
N ALA A 166 -0.71 -25.15 26.54
CA ALA A 166 -1.71 -26.22 26.70
C ALA A 166 -3.07 -25.81 27.32
N LEU A 167 -3.51 -24.56 27.11
CA LEU A 167 -4.79 -24.07 27.63
C LEU A 167 -6.02 -24.72 26.92
N PRO A 168 -7.18 -24.86 27.58
CA PRO A 168 -8.44 -25.27 26.93
C PRO A 168 -8.86 -24.30 25.81
N SER A 169 -9.55 -24.78 24.78
CA SER A 169 -9.87 -24.00 23.56
C SER A 169 -10.82 -22.81 23.79
N GLU A 170 -11.69 -22.85 24.80
CA GLU A 170 -12.56 -21.72 25.14
C GLU A 170 -11.82 -20.63 25.91
N GLU A 171 -11.01 -21.00 26.91
CA GLU A 171 -10.12 -20.06 27.62
C GLU A 171 -9.10 -19.45 26.65
N ARG A 172 -8.52 -20.23 25.72
CA ARG A 172 -7.64 -19.71 24.67
C ARG A 172 -8.31 -18.59 23.85
N ARG A 173 -9.60 -18.75 23.51
CA ARG A 173 -10.34 -17.76 22.72
C ARG A 173 -10.66 -16.51 23.53
N SER A 174 -11.02 -16.64 24.81
CA SER A 174 -11.29 -15.47 25.66
C SER A 174 -9.99 -14.73 25.99
N VAL A 175 -8.90 -15.44 26.27
CA VAL A 175 -7.56 -14.90 26.57
C VAL A 175 -7.01 -14.10 25.39
N VAL A 176 -7.11 -14.60 24.15
CA VAL A 176 -6.69 -13.85 22.95
C VAL A 176 -7.55 -12.60 22.71
N GLN A 177 -8.85 -12.67 23.00
CA GLN A 177 -9.78 -11.55 22.85
C GLN A 177 -9.63 -10.49 23.95
N GLU A 178 -9.29 -10.90 25.17
CA GLU A 178 -9.20 -10.02 26.35
C GLU A 178 -7.83 -9.36 26.51
N LEU A 179 -6.74 -9.98 26.07
CA LEU A 179 -5.42 -9.64 26.61
C LEU A 179 -4.70 -8.43 26.02
N MET A 180 -4.99 -7.93 24.81
CA MET A 180 -4.03 -7.00 24.18
C MET A 180 -4.59 -5.91 23.26
N THR A 181 -5.90 -5.85 23.08
CA THR A 181 -6.51 -5.07 22.00
C THR A 181 -7.04 -3.71 22.48
N VAL A 182 -6.94 -2.68 21.64
CA VAL A 182 -7.67 -1.42 21.87
C VAL A 182 -9.14 -1.65 21.54
N ARG A 183 -10.00 -1.48 22.54
CA ARG A 183 -11.46 -1.62 22.39
C ARG A 183 -12.21 -0.37 22.85
N SER A 184 -13.38 -0.16 22.25
CA SER A 184 -14.37 0.78 22.79
C SER A 184 -14.91 0.25 24.11
N LEU A 185 -14.95 1.10 25.14
CA LEU A 185 -15.54 0.82 26.45
C LEU A 185 -16.91 1.51 26.62
N GLY A 186 -17.43 2.11 25.54
CA GLY A 186 -18.66 2.92 25.55
C GLY A 186 -18.43 4.35 26.02
N GLY A 187 -19.36 5.27 25.71
CA GLY A 187 -19.28 6.66 26.16
C GLY A 187 -18.04 7.43 25.69
N ASN A 188 -17.53 7.11 24.49
CA ASN A 188 -16.29 7.65 23.91
C ASN A 188 -15.01 7.28 24.71
N ARG A 189 -15.07 6.26 25.57
CA ARG A 189 -13.91 5.69 26.24
C ARG A 189 -13.33 4.55 25.42
N VAL A 190 -12.02 4.46 25.39
CA VAL A 190 -11.27 3.39 24.73
C VAL A 190 -10.21 2.84 25.68
N GLY A 191 -9.93 1.55 25.65
CA GLY A 191 -8.93 0.95 26.53
C GLY A 191 -8.26 -0.27 25.93
N GLY A 192 -7.02 -0.51 26.36
CA GLY A 192 -6.17 -1.62 25.93
C GLY A 192 -4.82 -1.57 26.62
N TYR A 193 -3.96 -2.57 26.42
CA TYR A 193 -2.58 -2.52 26.90
C TYR A 193 -1.73 -1.64 26.00
N GLY A 194 -1.19 -0.55 26.55
CA GLY A 194 -0.29 0.35 25.83
C GLY A 194 1.18 0.03 26.02
N ILE A 195 1.49 -0.75 27.04
CA ILE A 195 2.81 -1.33 27.30
C ILE A 195 2.58 -2.77 27.75
N VAL A 196 3.40 -3.70 27.28
CA VAL A 196 3.30 -5.14 27.58
C VAL A 196 4.63 -5.61 28.13
N TRP A 197 4.62 -6.43 29.18
CA TRP A 197 5.83 -6.99 29.77
C TRP A 197 6.41 -8.14 28.93
N GLY A 198 7.75 -8.19 28.84
CA GLY A 198 8.49 -9.20 28.10
C GLY A 198 8.24 -9.15 26.59
N GLY A 199 8.94 -9.98 25.81
CA GLY A 199 8.85 -9.98 24.34
C GLY A 199 9.48 -8.74 23.69
N ARG A 200 10.21 -8.92 22.59
CA ARG A 200 10.90 -7.82 21.90
C ARG A 200 9.98 -7.16 20.89
N ASP A 201 9.98 -5.83 20.89
CA ASP A 201 9.28 -4.99 19.92
C ASP A 201 10.01 -4.93 18.57
N LEU A 202 9.48 -4.19 17.61
CA LEU A 202 10.07 -4.06 16.27
C LEU A 202 11.47 -3.41 16.24
N TYR A 203 11.90 -2.80 17.35
CA TYR A 203 13.22 -2.19 17.52
C TYR A 203 14.16 -3.07 18.34
N GLY A 204 13.74 -4.28 18.70
CA GLY A 204 14.52 -5.22 19.48
C GLY A 204 14.56 -4.91 20.97
N THR A 205 13.72 -3.98 21.45
CA THR A 205 13.64 -3.56 22.86
C THR A 205 12.45 -4.18 23.57
N TYR A 206 12.42 -4.20 24.91
CA TYR A 206 11.33 -4.80 25.67
C TYR A 206 11.10 -4.13 27.03
N PHE A 207 9.85 -4.14 27.50
CA PHE A 207 9.47 -3.61 28.81
C PHE A 207 9.45 -4.72 29.87
N THR A 208 9.70 -4.37 31.13
CA THR A 208 9.56 -5.26 32.29
C THR A 208 8.70 -4.58 33.36
N PRO A 209 8.17 -5.32 34.35
CA PRO A 209 7.45 -4.71 35.47
C PRO A 209 8.30 -3.67 36.24
N ALA A 210 9.64 -3.76 36.13
CA ALA A 210 10.58 -2.83 36.72
C ALA A 210 10.79 -1.54 35.90
N THR A 211 10.32 -1.47 34.65
CA THR A 211 10.45 -0.27 33.81
C THR A 211 9.71 0.91 34.44
N GLU A 212 10.38 2.07 34.54
CA GLU A 212 9.80 3.30 35.06
C GLU A 212 9.10 4.09 33.94
N THR A 213 7.77 4.20 33.99
CA THR A 213 6.93 4.80 32.91
C THR A 213 6.39 6.19 33.24
N TRP A 214 6.80 6.75 34.38
CA TRP A 214 6.33 8.01 34.95
C TRP A 214 4.82 8.08 35.16
N ARG A 215 4.14 6.94 35.33
CA ARG A 215 2.69 6.89 35.57
C ARG A 215 2.28 7.77 36.75
N ASP A 216 3.03 7.75 37.85
CA ASP A 216 2.67 8.51 39.05
C ASP A 216 3.08 10.00 38.95
N ARG A 217 4.02 10.33 38.05
CA ARG A 217 4.51 11.71 37.83
C ARG A 217 3.76 12.43 36.71
N TYR A 218 3.29 11.68 35.71
CA TYR A 218 2.55 12.16 34.55
C TYR A 218 1.41 11.19 34.22
N PRO A 219 0.33 11.20 35.03
CA PRO A 219 -0.73 10.19 34.97
C PRO A 219 -1.66 10.32 33.77
N ALA A 220 -1.76 11.51 33.16
CA ALA A 220 -2.72 11.79 32.10
C ALA A 220 -2.05 12.42 30.86
N PRO A 221 -1.18 11.68 30.15
CA PRO A 221 -0.64 12.12 28.88
C PRO A 221 -1.76 12.37 27.84
N PRO A 222 -1.54 13.26 26.86
CA PRO A 222 -2.47 13.46 25.76
C PRO A 222 -2.54 12.21 24.88
N VAL A 223 -3.70 12.00 24.25
CA VAL A 223 -3.87 10.95 23.25
C VAL A 223 -3.74 11.53 21.85
N LEU A 224 -2.85 10.98 21.04
CA LEU A 224 -2.66 11.33 19.63
C LEU A 224 -3.19 10.25 18.69
N TYR A 225 -3.29 10.59 17.40
CA TYR A 225 -3.42 9.62 16.33
C TYR A 225 -2.10 9.55 15.56
N ASP A 226 -1.59 8.34 15.36
CA ASP A 226 -0.33 8.01 14.68
C ASP A 226 0.84 8.95 15.04
N HIS A 227 1.07 9.21 16.33
CA HIS A 227 2.09 10.12 16.89
C HIS A 227 2.06 11.55 16.30
N GLY A 228 0.93 11.92 15.70
CA GLY A 228 0.73 13.17 15.01
C GLY A 228 1.34 13.25 13.60
N PHE A 229 1.62 12.11 12.98
CA PHE A 229 2.07 11.99 11.59
C PHE A 229 0.92 11.99 10.57
N ASP A 230 -0.33 11.90 11.00
CA ASP A 230 -1.48 12.08 10.11
C ASP A 230 -1.54 13.52 9.60
N GLU A 231 -1.64 13.69 8.27
CA GLU A 231 -1.57 14.99 7.61
C GLU A 231 -2.72 15.94 8.00
N LYS A 232 -3.85 15.41 8.48
CA LYS A 232 -5.05 16.20 8.79
C LYS A 232 -5.21 16.45 10.29
N LEU A 233 -4.96 15.43 11.11
CA LEU A 233 -4.99 15.53 12.56
C LEU A 233 -3.71 16.19 13.09
N GLY A 234 -2.56 15.89 12.47
CA GLY A 234 -1.26 16.37 12.90
C GLY A 234 -1.03 16.09 14.38
N LYS A 235 -0.32 16.99 15.06
CA LYS A 235 -0.01 16.88 16.49
C LYS A 235 -1.19 17.23 17.43
N ARG A 236 -2.43 17.27 16.92
CA ARG A 236 -3.59 17.62 17.73
C ARG A 236 -3.96 16.44 18.64
N PRO A 237 -4.13 16.67 19.94
CA PRO A 237 -4.71 15.66 20.83
C PRO A 237 -6.13 15.27 20.37
N ILE A 238 -6.37 13.97 20.25
CA ILE A 238 -7.67 13.37 19.95
C ILE A 238 -8.40 12.89 21.20
N GLY A 239 -7.76 12.98 22.35
CA GLY A 239 -8.32 12.63 23.64
C GLY A 239 -7.32 12.80 24.76
N LYS A 240 -7.70 12.31 25.93
CA LYS A 240 -6.87 12.34 27.12
C LYS A 240 -6.92 10.99 27.83
N VAL A 241 -5.77 10.54 28.31
CA VAL A 241 -5.71 9.36 29.17
C VAL A 241 -6.41 9.67 30.49
N ILE A 242 -7.35 8.81 30.88
CA ILE A 242 -8.15 8.92 32.09
C ILE A 242 -7.77 7.87 33.14
N GLU A 243 -7.19 6.75 32.72
CA GLU A 243 -6.70 5.71 33.63
C GLU A 243 -5.45 5.05 33.06
N ARG A 244 -4.49 4.76 33.95
CA ARG A 244 -3.34 3.88 33.69
C ARG A 244 -3.21 2.92 34.86
N ARG A 245 -3.27 1.62 34.63
CA ARG A 245 -3.09 0.59 35.67
C ARG A 245 -2.06 -0.44 35.22
N ARG A 246 -1.34 -1.03 36.17
CA ARG A 246 -0.38 -2.11 35.90
C ARG A 246 -0.90 -3.41 36.49
N ASP A 247 -0.67 -4.48 35.78
CA ASP A 247 -0.92 -5.86 36.20
C ASP A 247 0.25 -6.76 35.74
N ASP A 248 0.03 -8.08 35.76
CA ASP A 248 0.99 -9.11 35.36
C ASP A 248 1.23 -9.19 33.84
N ILE A 249 0.38 -8.55 33.03
CA ILE A 249 0.47 -8.54 31.56
C ILE A 249 1.20 -7.29 31.08
N GLY A 250 0.89 -6.13 31.65
CA GLY A 250 1.36 -4.87 31.12
C GLY A 250 0.90 -3.63 31.88
N GLU A 251 0.97 -2.50 31.20
CA GLU A 251 0.31 -1.27 31.59
C GLU A 251 -0.93 -1.04 30.71
N TRP A 252 -2.10 -1.21 31.31
CA TRP A 252 -3.38 -0.90 30.71
C TRP A 252 -3.59 0.61 30.68
N ILE A 253 -3.99 1.12 29.52
CA ILE A 253 -4.29 2.53 29.28
C ILE A 253 -5.74 2.67 28.88
N GLU A 254 -6.43 3.60 29.52
CA GLU A 254 -7.77 4.01 29.19
C GLU A 254 -7.82 5.50 28.86
N ALA A 255 -8.55 5.86 27.81
CA ALA A 255 -8.65 7.22 27.32
C ALA A 255 -10.08 7.64 27.01
N GLN A 256 -10.36 8.91 27.28
CA GLN A 256 -11.56 9.61 26.82
C GLN A 256 -11.24 10.33 25.52
N LEU A 257 -11.89 9.94 24.42
CA LEU A 257 -11.74 10.63 23.14
C LEU A 257 -12.60 11.89 23.12
N GLU A 258 -12.07 13.00 22.58
CA GLU A 258 -12.70 14.34 22.61
C GLU A 258 -13.16 14.85 21.22
N VAL A 259 -12.90 14.11 20.13
CA VAL A 259 -13.06 14.61 18.75
C VAL A 259 -14.50 14.45 18.19
N HIS A 260 -14.84 15.29 17.20
CA HIS A 260 -16.09 15.27 16.43
C HIS A 260 -16.56 13.87 15.97
N GLU A 261 -17.88 13.73 15.87
CA GLU A 261 -18.64 12.52 15.49
C GLU A 261 -18.07 11.73 14.28
N GLN A 262 -17.65 12.44 13.24
CA GLN A 262 -17.09 11.85 12.01
C GLN A 262 -15.74 11.15 12.21
N TYR A 263 -14.88 11.64 13.10
CA TYR A 263 -13.62 10.95 13.45
C TYR A 263 -13.88 9.83 14.44
N ARG A 264 -14.88 9.99 15.31
CA ARG A 264 -15.34 8.93 16.21
C ARG A 264 -15.84 7.73 15.44
N GLN A 265 -16.62 7.94 14.38
CA GLN A 265 -17.10 6.85 13.53
C GLN A 265 -15.95 6.16 12.78
N ALA A 266 -14.98 6.91 12.24
CA ALA A 266 -13.81 6.34 11.58
C ALA A 266 -12.91 5.57 12.55
N LEU A 267 -12.61 6.12 13.73
CA LEU A 267 -11.84 5.43 14.77
C LEU A 267 -12.61 4.22 15.31
N ALA A 268 -13.93 4.34 15.50
CA ALA A 268 -14.78 3.22 15.92
C ALA A 268 -14.75 2.08 14.90
N GLN A 269 -14.85 2.37 13.61
CA GLN A 269 -14.73 1.37 12.54
C GLN A 269 -13.35 0.69 12.54
N LEU A 270 -12.27 1.45 12.76
CA LEU A 270 -10.92 0.88 12.82
C LEU A 270 -10.69 0.06 14.09
N MET A 271 -11.23 0.49 15.22
CA MET A 271 -11.20 -0.27 16.47
C MET A 271 -12.05 -1.54 16.35
N GLU A 272 -13.23 -1.46 15.73
CA GLU A 272 -14.11 -2.60 15.44
C GLU A 272 -13.46 -3.59 14.46
N ALA A 273 -12.70 -3.08 13.49
CA ALA A 273 -11.88 -3.88 12.57
C ALA A 273 -10.57 -4.40 13.19
N GLY A 274 -10.26 -4.06 14.46
CA GLY A 274 -9.01 -4.42 15.11
C GLY A 274 -7.76 -3.72 14.55
N ALA A 275 -7.91 -2.77 13.64
CA ALA A 275 -6.81 -2.16 12.91
C ALA A 275 -6.07 -1.05 13.69
N LEU A 276 -6.33 -0.89 14.99
CA LEU A 276 -5.66 0.08 15.85
C LEU A 276 -5.10 -0.58 17.10
N GLY A 277 -3.89 -0.15 17.47
CA GLY A 277 -3.21 -0.50 18.70
C GLY A 277 -2.73 0.74 19.44
N TRP A 278 -2.32 0.55 20.68
CA TRP A 278 -1.69 1.60 21.46
C TRP A 278 -0.20 1.67 21.18
N SER A 279 0.33 2.88 21.05
CA SER A 279 1.77 3.13 21.06
C SER A 279 2.05 4.25 22.06
N THR A 280 3.25 4.26 22.65
CA THR A 280 3.64 5.29 23.63
C THR A 280 4.83 6.07 23.12
N GLY A 281 4.79 7.39 23.30
CA GLY A 281 5.89 8.29 22.99
C GLY A 281 6.62 8.72 24.25
N SER A 282 7.93 8.90 24.12
CA SER A 282 8.80 9.40 25.19
C SER A 282 9.74 10.49 24.71
N ALA A 283 10.22 11.31 25.64
CA ALA A 283 11.26 12.28 25.36
C ALA A 283 12.63 11.57 25.32
N LYS A 284 13.24 11.50 24.13
CA LYS A 284 14.46 10.71 23.86
C LYS A 284 15.60 10.87 24.88
N HIS A 285 15.78 12.07 25.45
CA HIS A 285 16.84 12.36 26.40
C HIS A 285 16.58 11.84 27.83
N LEU A 286 15.38 11.30 28.09
CA LEU A 286 14.98 10.70 29.36
C LEU A 286 14.74 9.19 29.25
N VAL A 287 14.95 8.61 28.07
CA VAL A 287 14.83 7.17 27.83
C VAL A 287 16.15 6.49 28.20
N GLU A 288 16.05 5.37 28.92
CA GLU A 288 17.19 4.54 29.28
C GLU A 288 16.91 3.09 28.86
N VAL A 289 17.78 2.55 28.02
CA VAL A 289 17.70 1.18 27.48
C VAL A 289 19.03 0.49 27.77
N ALA A 290 18.99 -0.70 28.36
CA ALA A 290 20.15 -1.53 28.62
C ALA A 290 20.67 -2.19 27.34
N ASP A 291 21.92 -2.68 27.37
CA ASP A 291 22.59 -3.27 26.19
C ASP A 291 21.89 -4.51 25.64
N ASP A 292 21.14 -5.22 26.49
CA ASP A 292 20.34 -6.38 26.09
C ASP A 292 18.97 -6.00 25.50
N GLY A 293 18.66 -4.71 25.40
CA GLY A 293 17.39 -4.16 24.90
C GLY A 293 16.32 -3.94 25.98
N GLU A 294 16.60 -4.17 27.27
CA GLU A 294 15.63 -3.91 28.33
C GLU A 294 15.44 -2.40 28.53
N ILE A 295 14.20 -1.93 28.45
CA ILE A 295 13.86 -0.53 28.72
C ILE A 295 13.80 -0.33 30.24
N LYS A 296 14.75 0.40 30.82
CA LYS A 296 14.79 0.73 32.24
C LYS A 296 13.92 1.92 32.58
N GLN A 297 13.92 2.93 31.71
CA GLN A 297 13.12 4.15 31.88
C GLN A 297 12.48 4.59 30.56
N TRP A 298 11.16 4.82 30.58
CA TRP A 298 10.39 5.31 29.44
C TRP A 298 9.30 6.28 29.90
N PRO A 299 9.63 7.56 30.09
CA PRO A 299 8.63 8.55 30.50
C PRO A 299 7.55 8.69 29.42
N VAL A 300 6.36 8.17 29.67
CA VAL A 300 5.27 8.23 28.69
C VAL A 300 4.77 9.67 28.61
N VAL A 301 5.20 10.43 27.61
CA VAL A 301 4.82 11.84 27.41
C VAL A 301 3.59 12.01 26.52
N GLU A 302 3.26 10.99 25.73
CA GLU A 302 2.03 10.88 24.94
C GLU A 302 1.68 9.41 24.70
N VAL A 303 0.40 9.14 24.43
CA VAL A 303 -0.07 7.83 23.99
C VAL A 303 -0.78 8.01 22.66
N SER A 304 -0.56 7.13 21.69
CA SER A 304 -1.13 7.24 20.36
C SER A 304 -1.95 6.03 19.98
N LEU A 305 -3.14 6.25 19.41
CA LEU A 305 -3.81 5.24 18.60
C LEU A 305 -3.12 5.18 17.24
N THR A 306 -2.60 4.02 16.86
CA THR A 306 -1.89 3.87 15.58
C THR A 306 -2.20 2.52 14.94
N PRO A 307 -2.29 2.46 13.60
CA PRO A 307 -2.32 1.19 12.89
C PRO A 307 -0.97 0.48 12.93
N ALA A 308 0.15 1.17 13.16
CA ALA A 308 1.49 0.58 13.14
C ALA A 308 2.23 0.79 14.48
N PRO A 309 1.75 0.19 15.58
CA PRO A 309 2.43 0.30 16.86
C PRO A 309 3.80 -0.39 16.80
N ALA A 310 4.79 0.20 17.49
CA ALA A 310 6.11 -0.39 17.65
C ALA A 310 6.05 -1.78 18.34
N GLU A 311 5.05 -1.95 19.21
CA GLU A 311 4.67 -3.19 19.87
C GLU A 311 3.44 -3.80 19.16
N PRO A 312 3.63 -4.75 18.23
CA PRO A 312 2.54 -5.29 17.40
C PRO A 312 1.48 -6.01 18.22
N ARG A 313 1.83 -6.50 19.41
CA ARG A 313 0.88 -7.22 20.26
C ARG A 313 -0.25 -6.32 20.76
N THR A 314 -0.10 -4.99 20.72
CA THR A 314 -1.16 -4.03 21.11
C THR A 314 -2.31 -3.88 20.10
N LEU A 315 -2.24 -4.52 18.92
CA LEU A 315 -3.27 -4.42 17.87
C LEU A 315 -4.51 -5.26 18.18
N GLY A 316 -5.67 -4.79 17.69
CA GLY A 316 -6.94 -5.50 17.78
C GLY A 316 -7.10 -6.64 16.77
N VAL A 317 -7.93 -7.63 17.11
CA VAL A 317 -8.16 -8.80 16.25
C VAL A 317 -9.64 -9.16 16.24
N HIS A 318 -10.31 -8.89 15.12
CA HIS A 318 -11.47 -9.67 14.70
C HIS A 318 -11.50 -9.75 13.18
N GLU A 319 -11.50 -10.97 12.63
CA GLU A 319 -12.21 -11.41 11.40
C GLU A 319 -11.90 -12.91 11.12
N LEU A 320 -12.55 -13.83 11.85
CA LEU A 320 -12.65 -15.25 11.46
C LEU A 320 -14.03 -15.63 10.90
N ARG A 321 -14.97 -14.67 10.81
CA ARG A 321 -16.31 -14.91 10.25
C ARG A 321 -16.53 -14.33 8.84
N SER A 322 -15.72 -13.39 8.39
CA SER A 322 -15.90 -12.71 7.09
C SER A 322 -15.21 -13.39 5.91
N LEU A 323 -14.30 -14.35 6.16
CA LEU A 323 -13.43 -14.93 5.13
C LEU A 323 -13.82 -16.32 4.62
N GLY A 324 -14.98 -16.87 5.01
CA GLY A 324 -15.60 -18.01 4.31
C GLY A 324 -14.75 -19.29 4.16
N LEU A 325 -13.65 -19.46 4.91
CA LEU A 325 -12.88 -20.70 4.91
C LEU A 325 -13.63 -21.77 5.72
N ARG A 326 -14.24 -22.72 5.02
CA ARG A 326 -14.71 -23.98 5.62
C ARG A 326 -13.50 -24.79 6.08
N VAL A 327 -13.33 -24.91 7.39
CA VAL A 327 -12.44 -25.91 8.01
C VAL A 327 -13.32 -27.11 8.38
N PRO A 328 -13.11 -28.31 7.80
CA PRO A 328 -13.86 -29.49 8.18
C PRO A 328 -13.71 -29.77 9.69
N GLY A 329 -14.82 -29.81 10.43
CA GLY A 329 -14.86 -30.07 11.88
C GLY A 329 -15.39 -28.94 12.76
N LEU A 330 -15.88 -27.83 12.18
CA LEU A 330 -16.54 -26.73 12.91
C LEU A 330 -18.02 -26.53 12.53
N ASP A 331 -18.61 -27.42 11.73
CA ASP A 331 -19.98 -27.28 11.21
C ASP A 331 -21.09 -27.87 12.12
N ASP A 332 -20.76 -28.40 13.30
CA ASP A 332 -21.75 -29.01 14.20
C ASP A 332 -22.07 -28.10 15.40
N ALA A 333 -22.70 -26.94 15.16
CA ALA A 333 -23.47 -26.24 16.19
C ALA A 333 -24.36 -25.10 15.61
N GLU A 334 -25.48 -25.46 14.99
CA GLU A 334 -26.65 -24.56 14.94
C GLU A 334 -27.89 -25.30 15.47
N ALA A 335 -28.28 -24.96 16.71
CA ALA A 335 -29.67 -24.90 17.18
C ALA A 335 -29.72 -24.23 18.57
N ALA A 336 -30.52 -23.17 18.68
CA ALA A 336 -30.73 -22.27 19.84
C ALA A 336 -31.50 -22.93 21.03
N PRO A 337 -32.06 -22.23 22.06
CA PRO A 337 -31.92 -20.83 22.54
C PRO A 337 -31.80 -20.68 24.10
N SER A 338 -31.61 -19.43 24.55
CA SER A 338 -32.03 -18.79 25.82
C SER A 338 -32.16 -19.59 27.13
N GLY A 339 -31.48 -19.13 28.19
CA GLY A 339 -32.04 -19.18 29.56
C GLY A 339 -31.06 -19.47 30.70
N ALA A 340 -30.94 -18.48 31.59
CA ALA A 340 -30.75 -18.61 33.04
C ALA A 340 -29.58 -19.44 33.61
N GLY A 341 -28.58 -18.70 34.12
CA GLY A 341 -28.00 -18.82 35.47
C GLY A 341 -27.56 -20.18 36.00
N ARG A 342 -26.29 -20.27 36.43
CA ARG A 342 -25.91 -20.49 37.83
C ARG A 342 -24.40 -20.43 38.05
N SER A 343 -24.10 -20.04 39.28
CA SER A 343 -22.84 -19.85 39.98
C SER A 343 -21.87 -21.05 39.96
N LEU A 344 -20.58 -20.71 40.00
CA LEU A 344 -19.43 -21.53 40.37
C LEU A 344 -19.62 -22.19 41.76
N PRO A 345 -18.94 -23.32 42.01
CA PRO A 345 -18.27 -23.49 43.28
C PRO A 345 -16.78 -23.86 43.15
N GLU A 346 -16.10 -23.58 44.25
CA GLU A 346 -14.68 -23.49 44.50
C GLU A 346 -14.11 -24.77 45.14
N ALA A 347 -12.82 -24.98 44.89
CA ALA A 347 -11.77 -25.77 45.58
C ALA A 347 -12.11 -26.96 46.50
N GLU A 348 -11.31 -28.04 46.36
CA GLU A 348 -10.64 -28.75 47.48
C GLU A 348 -9.50 -29.66 46.97
N GLN A 349 -8.32 -29.56 47.59
CA GLN A 349 -7.28 -30.62 47.70
C GLN A 349 -7.43 -31.30 49.10
N PRO A 350 -6.61 -32.26 49.61
CA PRO A 350 -5.36 -32.88 49.10
C PRO A 350 -5.14 -34.40 49.46
N GLU A 351 -3.91 -34.89 49.19
CA GLU A 351 -3.12 -36.03 49.80
C GLU A 351 -3.46 -37.50 49.44
N ASP A 352 -2.50 -38.32 48.95
CA ASP A 352 -1.53 -39.08 49.80
C ASP A 352 -0.55 -40.01 49.01
N GLU A 353 0.44 -40.54 49.75
CA GLU A 353 1.81 -41.00 49.42
C GLU A 353 2.08 -42.45 48.87
N LYS A 354 3.15 -42.55 48.05
CA LYS A 354 4.33 -43.49 48.02
C LYS A 354 4.31 -45.01 47.66
N THR A 355 5.52 -45.40 47.16
CA THR A 355 6.27 -46.70 47.13
C THR A 355 6.13 -47.62 45.89
N THR A 356 7.16 -48.28 45.31
CA THR A 356 8.64 -48.35 45.38
C THR A 356 9.18 -49.12 44.14
N GLN A 357 10.46 -48.89 43.80
CA GLN A 357 11.32 -49.43 42.74
C GLN A 357 11.63 -50.95 42.79
N VAL A 358 12.11 -51.53 41.67
CA VAL A 358 13.20 -52.55 41.64
C VAL A 358 14.08 -52.37 40.39
N GLN A 359 15.38 -52.59 40.57
CA GLN A 359 16.54 -52.31 39.72
C GLN A 359 17.33 -53.61 39.48
N GLY A 360 18.10 -53.66 38.37
CA GLY A 360 19.39 -54.36 38.23
C GLY A 360 19.41 -55.69 37.46
N ASP A 361 20.50 -56.11 36.79
CA ASP A 361 21.79 -55.45 36.48
C ASP A 361 22.68 -56.36 35.60
N GLU A 362 23.67 -55.74 34.93
CA GLU A 362 25.06 -56.20 34.66
C GLU A 362 25.36 -57.39 33.70
N GLN A 363 26.43 -57.46 32.89
CA GLN A 363 27.77 -56.80 32.75
C GLN A 363 28.26 -57.09 31.29
N MET A 364 29.12 -56.31 30.60
CA MET A 364 30.58 -56.19 30.75
C MET A 364 31.13 -55.13 29.76
N ALA A 365 32.23 -54.49 30.14
CA ALA A 365 32.82 -53.28 29.56
C ALA A 365 34.16 -53.51 28.83
N ASP A 366 34.53 -52.55 27.97
CA ASP A 366 35.88 -52.03 27.66
C ASP A 366 35.66 -50.90 26.60
N GLU A 367 36.20 -49.67 26.62
CA GLU A 367 37.29 -49.03 27.36
C GLU A 367 37.10 -47.48 27.32
N ILE A 368 37.30 -46.82 28.49
CA ILE A 368 38.11 -45.60 28.75
C ILE A 368 37.64 -44.22 28.19
N LYS A 369 37.43 -43.12 28.94
CA LYS A 369 37.54 -42.76 30.39
C LYS A 369 36.76 -41.43 30.69
N THR A 370 36.06 -41.44 31.82
CA THR A 370 35.75 -40.40 32.85
C THR A 370 36.52 -39.07 32.80
N GLY A 371 36.05 -37.90 33.26
CA GLY A 371 34.99 -37.48 34.20
C GLY A 371 35.29 -36.03 34.69
N GLU A 372 34.29 -35.36 35.26
CA GLU A 372 34.16 -33.91 35.56
C GLU A 372 35.17 -33.25 36.55
N VAL A 373 35.33 -31.90 36.48
CA VAL A 373 35.05 -30.86 37.53
C VAL A 373 35.70 -29.48 37.20
N GLN A 374 34.88 -28.40 37.24
CA GLN A 374 35.08 -26.93 37.47
C GLN A 374 36.35 -26.11 37.06
N ALA A 375 36.11 -25.12 36.15
CA ALA A 375 36.66 -23.73 35.91
C ALA A 375 38.20 -23.44 35.86
N PRO A 376 38.75 -22.41 35.12
CA PRO A 376 38.14 -21.25 34.42
C PRO A 376 38.56 -21.05 32.91
N ALA A 377 38.14 -19.95 32.30
CA ALA A 377 38.19 -19.59 30.85
C ALA A 377 39.59 -19.41 30.19
N PRO A 378 39.62 -19.25 28.85
CA PRO A 378 40.04 -17.96 28.30
C PRO A 378 38.99 -17.34 27.38
N GLN A 379 38.64 -16.10 27.71
CA GLN A 379 37.86 -15.18 26.90
C GLN A 379 38.73 -14.64 25.76
N VAL A 380 38.21 -14.60 24.53
CA VAL A 380 38.76 -13.72 23.47
C VAL A 380 37.84 -12.50 23.39
N ASN A 381 38.41 -11.36 23.72
CA ASN A 381 37.74 -10.07 23.86
C ASN A 381 37.69 -9.34 22.50
N LEU A 382 36.52 -9.33 21.86
CA LEU A 382 36.32 -8.61 20.59
C LEU A 382 36.43 -7.08 20.74
N ASP A 383 36.15 -6.55 21.94
CA ASP A 383 36.26 -5.12 22.23
C ASP A 383 37.73 -4.67 22.35
N GLU A 384 38.64 -5.55 22.78
CA GLU A 384 40.07 -5.27 22.82
C GLU A 384 40.72 -5.26 21.42
N LEU A 385 40.18 -6.03 20.48
CA LEU A 385 40.59 -6.02 19.07
C LEU A 385 40.06 -4.77 18.35
N ALA A 386 38.82 -4.36 18.64
CA ALA A 386 38.23 -3.12 18.15
C ALA A 386 38.95 -1.87 18.72
N ALA A 387 39.33 -1.89 20.00
CA ALA A 387 40.10 -0.83 20.63
C ALA A 387 41.52 -0.68 20.05
N LYS A 388 42.22 -1.79 19.75
CA LYS A 388 43.57 -1.77 19.13
C LYS A 388 43.58 -1.33 17.66
N VAL A 389 42.43 -1.44 16.96
CA VAL A 389 42.24 -0.92 15.59
C VAL A 389 41.87 0.57 15.61
N ALA A 390 41.08 1.01 16.59
CA ALA A 390 40.73 2.41 16.80
C ALA A 390 41.93 3.26 17.28
N GLU A 391 42.79 2.70 18.13
CA GLU A 391 44.00 3.36 18.65
C GLU A 391 45.09 3.57 17.56
N ARG A 392 45.06 2.78 16.48
CA ARG A 392 46.03 2.85 15.35
C ARG A 392 45.65 3.85 14.26
N LEU A 393 44.45 4.47 14.33
CA LEU A 393 43.91 5.34 13.27
C LEU A 393 43.68 6.80 13.67
N ALA A 394 44.21 7.25 14.80
CA ALA A 394 44.36 8.69 15.08
C ALA A 394 45.71 8.92 15.77
N PRO A 395 46.54 9.90 15.32
CA PRO A 395 46.12 11.28 15.54
C PRO A 395 46.61 12.36 14.55
N THR A 396 45.95 13.52 14.63
CA THR A 396 46.47 14.88 14.41
C THR A 396 46.46 15.46 12.99
N VAL A 397 45.44 16.25 12.66
CA VAL A 397 45.60 17.70 12.36
C VAL A 397 44.38 18.46 12.87
N LYS A 398 44.62 19.36 13.84
CA LYS A 398 43.72 20.46 14.22
C LYS A 398 43.74 21.52 13.12
N GLY A 399 42.58 22.00 12.69
CA GLY A 399 42.48 23.18 11.84
C GLY A 399 41.03 23.50 11.50
N ALA A 400 40.44 24.42 12.26
CA ALA A 400 39.15 25.02 11.95
C ALA A 400 39.23 25.87 10.68
N ILE A 401 38.31 25.67 9.74
CA ILE A 401 37.81 26.73 8.87
C ILE A 401 36.29 26.55 8.78
N ALA A 402 35.55 27.45 9.42
CA ALA A 402 34.15 27.69 9.09
C ALA A 402 34.12 28.36 7.72
N THR A 403 33.60 27.68 6.70
CA THR A 403 33.23 28.33 5.44
C THR A 403 31.74 28.69 5.48
N PRO A 404 31.37 29.94 5.13
CA PRO A 404 29.96 30.33 5.07
C PRO A 404 29.27 29.56 3.93
N ALA A 405 28.01 29.18 4.15
CA ALA A 405 27.16 28.62 3.11
C ALA A 405 26.93 29.68 2.02
N VAL A 406 27.80 29.68 1.01
CA VAL A 406 27.54 30.40 -0.24
C VAL A 406 26.72 29.45 -1.10
N ILE A 407 25.40 29.66 -1.12
CA ILE A 407 24.53 29.13 -2.18
C ILE A 407 24.97 29.85 -3.46
N LYS A 408 25.92 29.28 -4.20
CA LYS A 408 26.20 29.71 -5.57
C LYS A 408 25.09 29.13 -6.43
N LYS A 409 24.26 30.00 -7.04
CA LYS A 409 23.49 29.64 -8.24
C LYS A 409 24.47 28.95 -9.20
N SER A 410 24.23 27.68 -9.50
CA SER A 410 25.19 26.76 -10.11
C SER A 410 25.56 27.09 -11.58
N GLY A 411 25.07 28.20 -12.13
CA GLY A 411 25.38 28.65 -13.50
C GLY A 411 24.88 27.72 -14.61
N LEU A 412 24.16 26.64 -14.28
CA LEU A 412 23.74 25.59 -15.21
C LEU A 412 22.51 25.94 -16.07
N GLY A 413 21.91 27.12 -15.87
CA GLY A 413 20.64 27.50 -16.49
C GLY A 413 19.46 26.63 -16.03
N ASP A 414 18.25 26.92 -16.52
CA ASP A 414 17.01 26.20 -16.14
C ASP A 414 16.92 24.79 -16.76
N SER A 415 18.03 24.18 -17.22
CA SER A 415 18.01 22.89 -17.90
C SER A 415 17.97 21.73 -16.88
N PRO A 416 16.85 20.99 -16.76
CA PRO A 416 16.70 19.93 -15.76
C PRO A 416 17.69 18.78 -15.98
N VAL A 417 17.98 18.43 -17.23
CA VAL A 417 18.94 17.36 -17.60
C VAL A 417 20.35 17.72 -17.17
N LYS A 418 20.81 18.96 -17.43
CA LYS A 418 22.15 19.39 -17.03
C LYS A 418 22.30 19.45 -15.51
N ALA A 419 21.26 19.91 -14.81
CA ALA A 419 21.23 19.89 -13.35
C ALA A 419 21.32 18.46 -12.79
N PHE A 420 20.56 17.52 -13.36
CA PHE A 420 20.60 16.10 -13.00
C PHE A 420 22.00 15.49 -13.22
N LEU A 421 22.62 15.72 -14.38
CA LEU A 421 23.96 15.20 -14.68
C LEU A 421 25.06 15.83 -13.82
N HIS A 422 24.92 17.11 -13.50
CA HIS A 422 25.82 17.79 -12.57
C HIS A 422 25.76 17.13 -11.19
N TRP A 423 24.56 16.91 -10.66
CA TRP A 423 24.37 16.17 -9.41
C TRP A 423 24.86 14.73 -9.46
N ALA A 424 24.66 14.03 -10.59
CA ALA A 424 25.18 12.68 -10.74
C ALA A 424 26.72 12.67 -10.58
N ARG A 425 27.42 13.66 -11.13
CA ARG A 425 28.88 13.82 -10.98
C ARG A 425 29.28 14.25 -9.58
N THR A 426 28.76 15.38 -9.11
CA THR A 426 29.30 16.09 -7.94
C THR A 426 28.59 15.76 -6.64
N GLY A 427 27.36 15.24 -6.71
CA GLY A 427 26.46 15.15 -5.57
C GLY A 427 25.90 16.50 -5.11
N ASP A 428 26.12 17.60 -5.84
CA ASP A 428 25.60 18.92 -5.47
C ASP A 428 24.08 18.98 -5.64
N ILE A 429 23.39 18.92 -4.51
CA ILE A 429 21.93 18.99 -4.40
C ILE A 429 21.39 20.39 -4.76
N GLY A 430 22.21 21.44 -4.59
CA GLY A 430 21.79 22.82 -4.81
C GLY A 430 21.37 23.11 -6.25
N ALA A 431 22.02 22.47 -7.23
CA ALA A 431 21.67 22.60 -8.64
C ALA A 431 20.33 21.92 -9.01
N VAL A 432 19.95 20.88 -8.28
CA VAL A 432 18.79 20.04 -8.59
C VAL A 432 17.53 20.52 -7.89
N LYS A 433 17.65 21.06 -6.67
CA LYS A 433 16.53 21.68 -5.93
C LYS A 433 15.84 22.81 -6.69
N THR A 434 16.54 23.45 -7.62
CA THR A 434 15.99 24.56 -8.43
C THR A 434 15.41 24.14 -9.78
N ALA A 435 15.76 22.96 -10.30
CA ALA A 435 15.50 22.61 -11.71
C ALA A 435 14.83 21.24 -11.91
N VAL A 436 14.72 20.41 -10.87
CA VAL A 436 14.15 19.06 -10.93
C VAL A 436 13.31 18.81 -9.69
N VAL A 437 12.24 18.02 -9.81
CA VAL A 437 11.39 17.64 -8.69
C VAL A 437 12.21 16.83 -7.67
N TRP A 438 12.53 17.47 -6.55
CA TRP A 438 13.15 16.87 -5.39
C TRP A 438 12.10 16.27 -4.48
N ASP A 439 12.32 15.02 -4.09
CA ASP A 439 11.47 14.35 -3.11
C ASP A 439 12.00 14.67 -1.70
N GLU A 440 11.52 15.79 -1.13
CA GLU A 440 11.93 16.29 0.19
C GLU A 440 11.59 15.31 1.33
N ALA A 441 10.69 14.34 1.10
CA ALA A 441 10.36 13.29 2.08
C ALA A 441 11.47 12.24 2.27
N ASN A 442 12.49 12.22 1.39
CA ASN A 442 13.64 11.29 1.43
C ASN A 442 14.97 12.03 1.65
N ASP A 443 14.97 13.06 2.50
CA ASP A 443 16.11 13.96 2.77
C ASP A 443 17.40 13.22 3.24
N THR A 444 17.27 11.96 3.69
CA THR A 444 18.41 11.11 4.09
C THR A 444 19.03 10.30 2.94
N GLN A 445 18.35 10.13 1.80
CA GLN A 445 18.78 9.26 0.69
C GLN A 445 19.14 10.02 -0.59
N GLY A 446 18.82 11.31 -0.70
CA GLY A 446 19.18 12.14 -1.84
C GLY A 446 18.63 11.64 -3.18
N ALA A 447 17.40 11.14 -3.19
CA ALA A 447 16.75 10.63 -4.40
C ALA A 447 16.22 11.77 -5.27
N VAL A 448 16.51 11.71 -6.57
CA VAL A 448 16.11 12.69 -7.57
C VAL A 448 15.26 12.00 -8.64
N THR A 449 14.17 12.65 -9.04
CA THR A 449 13.37 12.19 -10.19
C THR A 449 14.12 12.49 -11.47
N VAL A 450 14.25 11.50 -12.35
CA VAL A 450 14.90 11.69 -13.64
C VAL A 450 14.07 12.64 -14.49
N PRO A 451 14.65 13.71 -15.07
CA PRO A 451 13.91 14.64 -15.92
C PRO A 451 13.28 13.95 -17.13
N ASP A 452 12.10 14.41 -17.54
CA ASP A 452 11.29 13.75 -18.57
C ASP A 452 12.03 13.58 -19.91
N ASP A 453 12.77 14.59 -20.37
CA ASP A 453 13.56 14.49 -21.62
C ASP A 453 14.61 13.38 -21.55
N PHE A 454 15.29 13.25 -20.40
CA PHE A 454 16.31 12.22 -20.20
C PHE A 454 15.67 10.85 -19.98
N TYR A 455 14.56 10.78 -19.24
CA TYR A 455 13.76 9.58 -19.07
C TYR A 455 13.25 9.04 -20.41
N ASN A 456 12.73 9.91 -21.28
CA ASN A 456 12.25 9.54 -22.60
C ASN A 456 13.37 8.94 -23.47
N GLN A 457 14.58 9.50 -23.43
CA GLN A 457 15.72 8.92 -24.15
C GLN A 457 16.07 7.51 -23.64
N ILE A 458 16.03 7.30 -22.33
CA ILE A 458 16.30 5.99 -21.70
C ILE A 458 15.23 4.98 -22.12
N ILE A 459 13.97 5.37 -22.02
CA ILE A 459 12.83 4.53 -22.34
C ILE A 459 12.79 4.19 -23.83
N MET A 460 13.08 5.13 -24.72
CA MET A 460 13.20 4.85 -26.16
C MET A 460 14.24 3.76 -26.44
N LYS A 461 15.45 3.89 -25.88
CA LYS A 461 16.50 2.88 -26.02
C LYS A 461 16.10 1.53 -25.41
N ALA A 462 15.41 1.54 -24.27
CA ALA A 462 14.94 0.32 -23.64
C ALA A 462 13.90 -0.39 -24.51
N HIS A 463 12.97 0.36 -25.09
CA HIS A 463 11.92 -0.16 -25.98
C HIS A 463 12.52 -0.79 -27.25
N GLU A 464 13.59 -0.20 -27.79
CA GLU A 464 14.35 -0.77 -28.92
C GLU A 464 15.02 -2.11 -28.59
N GLN A 465 15.11 -2.52 -27.32
CA GLN A 465 15.69 -3.80 -26.90
C GLN A 465 14.67 -4.76 -26.29
N SER A 466 13.52 -4.26 -25.86
CA SER A 466 12.44 -5.04 -25.28
C SER A 466 11.77 -5.93 -26.32
N ILE A 467 11.96 -7.24 -26.17
CA ILE A 467 11.37 -8.28 -27.02
C ILE A 467 9.84 -8.21 -26.99
N PRO A 468 9.13 -8.18 -25.83
CA PRO A 468 7.66 -8.14 -25.83
C PRO A 468 7.09 -6.92 -26.55
N ARG A 469 7.75 -5.75 -26.45
CA ARG A 469 7.32 -4.52 -27.15
C ARG A 469 7.52 -4.62 -28.66
N LYS A 470 8.65 -5.16 -29.12
CA LYS A 470 8.90 -5.42 -30.55
C LYS A 470 7.86 -6.35 -31.17
N MET A 471 7.33 -7.28 -30.40
CA MET A 471 6.31 -8.22 -30.84
C MET A 471 4.88 -7.65 -30.78
N GLY A 472 4.70 -6.43 -30.27
CA GLY A 472 3.41 -5.74 -30.24
C GLY A 472 2.63 -5.89 -28.94
N ALA A 473 3.31 -6.08 -27.80
CA ALA A 473 2.67 -6.03 -26.48
C ALA A 473 1.87 -4.74 -26.27
N MET A 474 0.70 -4.87 -25.63
CA MET A 474 -0.14 -3.74 -25.27
C MET A 474 0.51 -2.99 -24.10
N VAL A 475 0.77 -1.70 -24.27
CA VAL A 475 1.38 -0.84 -23.25
C VAL A 475 0.32 0.08 -22.67
N ILE A 476 0.18 0.09 -21.35
CA ILE A 476 -0.72 0.98 -20.62
C ILE A 476 0.11 1.80 -19.63
N THR A 477 0.10 3.12 -19.81
CA THR A 477 0.73 4.05 -18.88
C THR A 477 -0.27 4.44 -17.78
N THR A 478 0.13 4.38 -16.51
CA THR A 478 -0.76 4.63 -15.36
C THR A 478 -0.07 5.35 -14.21
N SER A 479 -0.84 6.02 -13.36
CA SER A 479 -0.39 6.50 -12.04
C SER A 479 -0.79 5.56 -10.89
N ARG A 480 -1.64 4.56 -11.16
CA ARG A 480 -2.19 3.61 -10.19
C ARG A 480 -1.25 2.44 -9.97
N ASP A 481 -1.33 1.82 -8.79
CA ASP A 481 -0.54 0.63 -8.45
C ASP A 481 -1.17 -0.66 -9.01
N VAL A 482 -2.44 -0.62 -9.45
CA VAL A 482 -3.13 -1.71 -10.12
C VAL A 482 -3.94 -1.16 -11.29
N VAL A 483 -3.90 -1.84 -12.43
CA VAL A 483 -4.74 -1.54 -13.60
C VAL A 483 -5.58 -2.77 -13.91
N ARG A 484 -6.89 -2.57 -13.98
CA ARG A 484 -7.82 -3.62 -14.40
C ARG A 484 -7.89 -3.65 -15.92
N VAL A 485 -7.40 -4.73 -16.51
CA VAL A 485 -7.48 -4.95 -17.95
C VAL A 485 -8.69 -5.86 -18.21
N PRO A 486 -9.64 -5.45 -19.05
CA PRO A 486 -10.72 -6.34 -19.48
C PRO A 486 -10.12 -7.55 -20.20
N THR A 487 -10.38 -8.74 -19.68
CA THR A 487 -10.05 -10.01 -20.32
C THR A 487 -11.36 -10.70 -20.73
N GLU A 488 -11.34 -11.40 -21.86
CA GLU A 488 -12.46 -12.23 -22.28
C GLU A 488 -12.42 -13.47 -21.39
N GLY A 489 -13.32 -13.58 -20.41
CA GLY A 489 -13.29 -14.64 -19.39
C GLY A 489 -13.65 -16.02 -19.93
N THR A 490 -14.34 -16.07 -21.08
CA THR A 490 -14.77 -17.28 -21.78
C THR A 490 -14.96 -16.94 -23.27
N PRO A 491 -14.69 -17.88 -24.21
CA PRO A 491 -14.99 -17.67 -25.62
C PRO A 491 -16.47 -17.33 -25.79
N LEU A 492 -16.80 -16.23 -26.47
CA LEU A 492 -18.18 -15.84 -26.74
C LEU A 492 -18.95 -17.01 -27.37
N ALA A 493 -20.12 -17.34 -26.80
CA ALA A 493 -20.98 -18.39 -27.35
C ALA A 493 -21.36 -18.04 -28.81
N LYS A 494 -21.39 -19.06 -29.68
CA LYS A 494 -21.89 -18.89 -31.05
C LYS A 494 -23.36 -18.46 -30.99
N PHE A 495 -23.81 -17.68 -31.97
CA PHE A 495 -25.23 -17.39 -32.15
C PHE A 495 -26.01 -18.71 -32.26
N ALA A 496 -27.07 -18.85 -31.45
CA ALA A 496 -27.99 -19.98 -31.55
C ALA A 496 -28.90 -19.81 -32.77
N LEU A 497 -29.05 -20.87 -33.57
CA LEU A 497 -30.03 -20.90 -34.65
C LEU A 497 -31.43 -20.97 -34.03
N THR A 498 -32.19 -19.88 -34.12
CA THR A 498 -33.55 -19.77 -33.59
C THR A 498 -34.55 -19.89 -34.75
N ALA A 499 -35.61 -20.70 -34.58
CA ALA A 499 -36.63 -20.88 -35.61
C ALA A 499 -37.45 -19.60 -35.82
N GLU A 500 -37.86 -19.30 -37.06
CA GLU A 500 -38.77 -18.20 -37.36
C GLU A 500 -40.19 -18.50 -36.82
N GLU A 501 -40.80 -17.49 -36.19
CA GLU A 501 -42.09 -17.54 -35.48
C GLU A 501 -42.21 -18.59 -34.35
N SER A 502 -41.83 -18.18 -33.12
CA SER A 502 -41.98 -18.86 -31.80
C SER A 502 -40.71 -19.44 -31.16
N GLY A 503 -39.53 -19.24 -31.75
CA GLY A 503 -38.28 -19.51 -31.02
C GLY A 503 -38.08 -18.51 -29.88
N SER A 504 -38.00 -19.00 -28.64
CA SER A 504 -37.58 -18.17 -27.50
C SER A 504 -36.08 -17.93 -27.60
N TYR A 505 -35.62 -16.71 -27.31
CA TYR A 505 -34.19 -16.46 -27.17
C TYR A 505 -33.70 -17.26 -25.95
N ASP A 506 -32.70 -18.13 -26.14
CA ASP A 506 -31.98 -18.68 -24.99
C ASP A 506 -31.38 -17.50 -24.22
N GLU A 507 -31.68 -17.39 -22.92
CA GLU A 507 -31.00 -16.46 -22.03
C GLU A 507 -29.55 -16.94 -21.85
N THR A 508 -28.69 -16.63 -22.82
CA THR A 508 -27.25 -16.74 -22.62
C THR A 508 -26.87 -15.64 -21.64
N ALA A 509 -26.48 -16.02 -20.43
CA ALA A 509 -25.92 -15.09 -19.46
C ALA A 509 -24.84 -14.24 -20.14
N VAL A 510 -24.88 -12.92 -19.96
CA VAL A 510 -23.77 -12.05 -20.36
C VAL A 510 -22.59 -12.49 -19.50
N GLU A 511 -21.70 -13.28 -20.09
CA GLU A 511 -20.48 -13.72 -19.43
C GLU A 511 -19.72 -12.45 -18.98
N PRO A 512 -19.52 -12.25 -17.68
CA PRO A 512 -18.90 -11.03 -17.19
C PRO A 512 -17.49 -10.93 -17.77
N PHE A 513 -17.11 -9.75 -18.30
CA PHE A 513 -15.72 -9.47 -18.62
C PHE A 513 -14.86 -9.80 -17.41
N GLY A 514 -14.02 -10.83 -17.53
CA GLY A 514 -13.06 -11.18 -16.49
C GLY A 514 -12.13 -10.00 -16.31
N GLY A 515 -12.13 -9.36 -15.15
CA GLY A 515 -11.14 -8.32 -14.89
C GLY A 515 -9.81 -8.95 -14.54
N GLY A 516 -8.85 -8.93 -15.46
CA GLY A 516 -7.48 -9.27 -15.15
C GLY A 516 -6.82 -8.08 -14.48
N ASP A 517 -6.74 -8.08 -13.15
CA ASP A 517 -5.99 -7.05 -12.44
C ASP A 517 -4.49 -7.27 -12.70
N VAL A 518 -3.83 -6.22 -13.21
CA VAL A 518 -2.39 -6.15 -13.43
C VAL A 518 -1.78 -5.26 -12.35
N THR A 519 -1.07 -5.89 -11.41
CA THR A 519 -0.38 -5.19 -10.32
C THR A 519 0.96 -4.64 -10.82
N VAL A 520 1.25 -3.41 -10.44
CA VAL A 520 2.50 -2.71 -10.77
C VAL A 520 3.51 -2.93 -9.63
N TYR A 521 4.65 -3.54 -9.97
CA TYR A 521 5.70 -3.86 -9.02
C TYR A 521 6.83 -2.83 -9.05
N LYS A 522 7.42 -2.56 -7.89
CA LYS A 522 8.62 -1.73 -7.76
C LYS A 522 9.85 -2.57 -8.14
N LEU A 523 10.59 -2.12 -9.15
CA LEU A 523 11.82 -2.76 -9.62
C LEU A 523 12.99 -1.82 -9.39
N THR A 524 14.07 -2.32 -8.80
CA THR A 524 15.24 -1.52 -8.41
C THR A 524 16.52 -2.12 -8.94
N ARG A 525 17.45 -1.26 -9.37
CA ARG A 525 18.77 -1.67 -9.84
C ARG A 525 19.84 -0.72 -9.30
N LEU A 526 20.96 -1.30 -8.87
CA LEU A 526 22.17 -0.56 -8.54
C LEU A 526 23.11 -0.56 -9.75
N VAL A 527 23.52 0.63 -10.17
CA VAL A 527 24.60 0.87 -11.15
C VAL A 527 25.81 1.40 -10.38
N LYS A 528 26.98 0.83 -10.63
CA LYS A 528 28.24 1.24 -10.00
C LYS A 528 29.09 1.98 -11.02
N VAL A 529 29.57 3.16 -10.66
CA VAL A 529 30.42 4.01 -11.51
C VAL A 529 31.66 4.39 -10.70
N THR A 530 32.85 4.26 -11.29
CA THR A 530 34.11 4.66 -10.63
C THR A 530 34.17 6.18 -10.49
N ASN A 531 34.75 6.69 -9.41
CA ASN A 531 34.87 8.12 -9.21
C ASN A 531 35.78 8.78 -10.26
N GLU A 532 36.83 8.08 -10.69
CA GLU A 532 37.67 8.46 -11.85
C GLU A 532 36.84 8.77 -13.11
N LEU A 533 35.82 7.95 -13.41
CA LEU A 533 34.93 8.15 -14.56
C LEU A 533 33.93 9.28 -14.34
N LEU A 534 33.59 9.59 -13.09
CA LEU A 534 32.72 10.72 -12.73
C LEU A 534 33.47 12.07 -12.78
N GLU A 535 34.76 12.06 -12.48
CA GLU A 535 35.64 13.23 -12.48
C GLU A 535 36.16 13.58 -13.88
N ASP A 536 36.32 12.59 -14.76
CA ASP A 536 36.78 12.84 -16.12
C ASP A 536 35.68 13.45 -17.02
N SER A 537 35.84 14.74 -17.29
CA SER A 537 34.96 15.53 -18.16
C SER A 537 34.91 15.09 -19.63
N ALA A 538 35.88 14.28 -20.09
CA ALA A 538 35.92 13.78 -21.47
C ALA A 538 34.85 12.72 -21.76
N PHE A 539 34.31 12.06 -20.73
CA PHE A 539 33.28 11.04 -20.90
C PHE A 539 31.86 11.60 -20.87
N ASN A 540 31.05 11.16 -21.83
CA ASN A 540 29.64 11.46 -21.89
C ASN A 540 28.86 10.59 -20.90
N LEU A 541 28.87 11.00 -19.63
CA LEU A 541 28.17 10.34 -18.53
C LEU A 541 26.68 10.14 -18.82
N GLU A 542 26.06 11.07 -19.55
CA GLU A 542 24.65 10.98 -19.98
C GLU A 542 24.41 9.76 -20.87
N GLN A 543 25.27 9.52 -21.86
CA GLN A 543 25.17 8.35 -22.74
C GLN A 543 25.44 7.05 -22.00
N ILE A 544 26.43 7.03 -21.10
CA ILE A 544 26.77 5.84 -20.31
C ILE A 544 25.62 5.47 -19.38
N LEU A 545 25.14 6.41 -18.57
CA LEU A 545 24.04 6.18 -17.64
C LEU A 545 22.74 5.84 -18.38
N SER A 546 22.43 6.56 -19.48
CA SER A 546 21.22 6.24 -20.24
C SER A 546 21.27 4.87 -20.89
N GLY A 547 22.41 4.45 -21.43
CA GLY A 547 22.61 3.10 -21.96
C GLY A 547 22.45 2.04 -20.87
N MET A 548 23.16 2.19 -19.74
CA MET A 548 23.10 1.23 -18.64
C MET A 548 21.69 1.08 -18.05
N PHE A 549 20.95 2.18 -17.88
CA PHE A 549 19.57 2.11 -17.42
C PHE A 549 18.64 1.51 -18.47
N ALA A 550 18.81 1.87 -19.74
CA ALA A 550 18.00 1.32 -20.83
C ALA A 550 18.19 -0.20 -20.96
N ASP A 551 19.43 -0.68 -20.98
CA ASP A 551 19.77 -2.10 -21.06
C ASP A 551 19.21 -2.86 -19.86
N ALA A 552 19.31 -2.28 -18.65
CA ALA A 552 18.76 -2.88 -17.44
C ALA A 552 17.23 -2.97 -17.47
N ILE A 553 16.54 -1.93 -17.96
CA ILE A 553 15.08 -1.94 -18.12
C ILE A 553 14.69 -3.02 -19.14
N ALA A 554 15.31 -3.03 -20.32
CA ALA A 554 15.01 -4.00 -21.37
C ALA A 554 15.25 -5.45 -20.92
N LEU A 555 16.36 -5.71 -20.23
CA LEU A 555 16.64 -7.03 -19.66
C LEU A 555 15.58 -7.44 -18.62
N THR A 556 15.17 -6.50 -17.78
CA THR A 556 14.14 -6.73 -16.77
C THR A 556 12.79 -7.03 -17.42
N GLU A 557 12.42 -6.29 -18.47
CA GLU A 557 11.21 -6.57 -19.24
C GLU A 557 11.26 -7.95 -19.89
N ASN A 558 12.36 -8.28 -20.56
CA ASN A 558 12.55 -9.57 -21.21
C ASN A 558 12.52 -10.74 -20.19
N TYR A 559 13.10 -10.55 -19.01
CA TYR A 559 13.09 -11.55 -17.94
C TYR A 559 11.67 -11.82 -17.46
N TYR A 560 10.97 -10.78 -17.01
CA TYR A 560 9.65 -10.95 -16.38
C TYR A 560 8.57 -11.28 -17.39
N ALA A 561 8.64 -10.76 -18.62
CA ALA A 561 7.69 -11.10 -19.67
C ALA A 561 7.74 -12.58 -20.05
N LEU A 562 8.91 -13.23 -19.91
CA LEU A 562 9.07 -14.64 -20.20
C LEU A 562 8.88 -15.51 -18.95
N ARG A 563 9.66 -15.27 -17.89
CA ARG A 563 9.77 -16.14 -16.70
C ARG A 563 8.93 -15.72 -15.49
N GLY A 564 8.31 -14.54 -15.51
CA GLY A 564 7.58 -14.02 -14.36
C GLY A 564 6.51 -14.99 -13.85
N THR A 565 6.48 -15.27 -12.55
CA THR A 565 5.56 -16.27 -11.97
C THR A 565 4.18 -15.71 -11.64
N GLY A 566 3.98 -14.39 -11.65
CA GLY A 566 2.74 -13.74 -11.22
C GLY A 566 2.50 -13.70 -9.70
N SER A 567 3.34 -14.37 -8.89
CA SER A 567 3.25 -14.39 -7.43
C SER A 567 4.33 -13.50 -6.82
N GLY A 568 3.92 -12.33 -6.30
CA GLY A 568 4.85 -11.33 -5.76
C GLY A 568 5.74 -10.63 -6.80
N GLN A 569 5.54 -10.93 -8.08
CA GLN A 569 6.28 -10.40 -9.23
C GLN A 569 5.38 -10.40 -10.48
N PRO A 570 5.76 -9.72 -11.58
CA PRO A 570 4.97 -9.74 -12.81
C PRO A 570 4.76 -11.16 -13.35
N GLU A 571 3.69 -11.33 -14.13
CA GLU A 571 3.34 -12.61 -14.76
C GLU A 571 3.85 -12.66 -16.20
N GLY A 572 4.64 -13.68 -16.52
CA GLY A 572 5.21 -13.91 -17.84
C GLY A 572 4.51 -15.04 -18.60
N VAL A 573 4.77 -15.13 -19.89
CA VAL A 573 4.12 -16.09 -20.80
C VAL A 573 4.39 -17.56 -20.44
N LEU A 574 5.49 -17.89 -19.77
CA LEU A 574 5.76 -19.26 -19.32
C LEU A 574 4.91 -19.66 -18.12
N ALA A 575 4.39 -18.70 -17.35
CA ALA A 575 3.46 -18.96 -16.25
C ALA A 575 2.00 -18.81 -16.69
N GLY A 576 1.68 -17.75 -17.42
CA GLY A 576 0.32 -17.40 -17.85
C GLY A 576 -0.13 -17.99 -19.20
N GLY A 577 0.77 -18.60 -19.96
CA GLY A 577 0.43 -19.27 -21.22
C GLY A 577 -0.16 -20.68 -21.01
N THR A 578 -0.59 -21.28 -22.11
CA THR A 578 -1.17 -22.64 -22.12
C THR A 578 -0.14 -23.67 -22.59
N LEU A 579 -0.18 -24.89 -22.05
CA LEU A 579 0.64 -26.00 -22.55
C LEU A 579 0.11 -26.44 -23.93
N GLY A 580 0.86 -26.16 -24.98
CA GLY A 580 0.50 -26.55 -26.35
C GLY A 580 1.02 -27.94 -26.72
N LYS A 581 2.23 -28.29 -26.27
CA LYS A 581 2.85 -29.58 -26.55
C LYS A 581 3.78 -30.02 -25.43
N THR A 582 3.63 -31.26 -24.98
CA THR A 582 4.71 -31.96 -24.25
C THR A 582 5.56 -32.69 -25.28
N PHE A 583 6.86 -32.39 -25.33
CA PHE A 583 7.81 -33.10 -26.18
C PHE A 583 7.98 -34.54 -25.69
N ALA A 584 8.28 -35.45 -26.60
CA ALA A 584 8.47 -36.86 -26.28
C ALA A 584 9.80 -37.13 -25.56
N SER A 585 10.77 -36.23 -25.69
CA SER A 585 12.14 -36.40 -25.16
C SER A 585 12.55 -35.21 -24.29
N ALA A 586 13.31 -35.49 -23.24
CA ALA A 586 13.91 -34.47 -22.37
C ALA A 586 15.09 -33.71 -23.03
N SER A 587 15.61 -34.20 -24.16
CA SER A 587 16.83 -33.67 -24.80
C SER A 587 16.71 -33.37 -26.29
N THR A 588 15.62 -33.79 -26.94
CA THR A 588 15.43 -33.63 -28.39
C THR A 588 14.05 -33.09 -28.71
N ILE A 589 13.94 -32.41 -29.86
CA ILE A 589 12.69 -31.88 -30.40
C ILE A 589 12.54 -32.42 -31.82
N ALA A 590 11.43 -33.08 -32.11
CA ALA A 590 11.14 -33.63 -33.42
C ALA A 590 10.37 -32.63 -34.32
N ALA A 591 10.49 -32.78 -35.64
CA ALA A 591 9.86 -31.90 -36.63
C ALA A 591 8.34 -31.78 -36.44
N ALA A 592 7.68 -32.92 -36.21
CA ALA A 592 6.24 -32.99 -36.00
C ALA A 592 5.80 -32.24 -34.73
N GLU A 593 6.64 -32.21 -33.69
CA GLU A 593 6.28 -31.53 -32.43
C GLU A 593 6.31 -30.02 -32.55
N VAL A 594 7.20 -29.48 -33.39
CA VAL A 594 7.21 -28.04 -33.73
C VAL A 594 5.93 -27.67 -34.49
N MET A 595 5.49 -28.54 -35.42
CA MET A 595 4.22 -28.35 -36.12
C MET A 595 3.04 -28.48 -35.17
N ASP A 596 3.00 -29.50 -34.31
CA ASP A 596 1.94 -29.67 -33.32
C ASP A 596 1.80 -28.44 -32.42
N LEU A 597 2.92 -27.88 -31.95
CA LEU A 597 2.92 -26.66 -31.15
C LEU A 597 2.40 -25.44 -31.94
N TYR A 598 2.77 -25.30 -33.22
CA TYR A 598 2.21 -24.27 -34.10
C TYR A 598 0.70 -24.45 -34.29
N TYR A 599 0.25 -25.70 -34.45
CA TYR A 599 -1.16 -26.02 -34.67
C TYR A 599 -2.01 -26.00 -33.39
N ALA A 600 -1.39 -26.06 -32.21
CA ALA A 600 -2.05 -25.87 -30.92
C ALA A 600 -2.56 -24.44 -30.71
N LEU A 601 -1.90 -23.43 -31.29
CA LEU A 601 -2.38 -22.05 -31.24
C LEU A 601 -3.60 -21.89 -32.16
N SER A 602 -4.75 -21.48 -31.64
CA SER A 602 -5.98 -21.30 -32.44
C SER A 602 -5.75 -20.47 -33.70
N SER A 603 -6.44 -20.82 -34.80
CA SER A 603 -6.32 -20.12 -36.09
C SER A 603 -6.63 -18.62 -35.98
N VAL A 604 -7.53 -18.24 -35.05
CA VAL A 604 -7.91 -16.84 -34.77
C VAL A 604 -6.70 -16.00 -34.34
N TYR A 605 -5.87 -16.53 -33.44
CA TYR A 605 -4.64 -15.86 -33.02
C TYR A 605 -3.56 -16.01 -34.08
N ARG A 606 -3.42 -17.20 -34.66
CA ARG A 606 -2.35 -17.53 -35.59
C ARG A 606 -2.35 -16.66 -36.86
N SER A 607 -3.50 -16.16 -37.30
CA SER A 607 -3.57 -15.21 -38.43
C SER A 607 -2.99 -13.83 -38.11
N ASN A 608 -2.84 -13.47 -36.84
CA ASN A 608 -2.43 -12.13 -36.45
C ASN A 608 -0.95 -11.86 -36.78
N PRO A 609 -0.59 -10.60 -37.13
CA PRO A 609 0.78 -10.22 -37.46
C PRO A 609 1.70 -10.15 -36.23
N THR A 610 1.13 -10.00 -35.03
CA THR A 610 1.80 -9.93 -33.72
C THR A 610 2.13 -11.30 -33.12
N VAL A 611 1.90 -12.38 -33.89
CA VAL A 611 2.31 -13.73 -33.49
C VAL A 611 3.79 -13.91 -33.73
N ALA A 612 4.51 -14.33 -32.69
CA ALA A 612 5.94 -14.57 -32.77
C ALA A 612 6.36 -15.80 -31.95
N TRP A 613 7.44 -16.43 -32.40
CA TRP A 613 8.14 -17.47 -31.65
C TRP A 613 9.16 -16.84 -30.72
N VAL A 614 9.28 -17.37 -29.50
CA VAL A 614 10.35 -17.03 -28.57
C VAL A 614 11.03 -18.29 -28.05
N MET A 615 12.35 -18.36 -28.15
CA MET A 615 13.16 -19.50 -27.70
C MET A 615 14.61 -19.06 -27.42
N ALA A 616 15.42 -19.94 -26.82
CA ALA A 616 16.86 -19.72 -26.71
C ALA A 616 17.56 -20.00 -28.06
N ASP A 617 18.70 -19.36 -28.33
CA ASP A 617 19.51 -19.61 -29.54
C ASP A 617 19.90 -21.09 -29.69
N GLY A 618 20.19 -21.76 -28.57
CA GLY A 618 20.48 -23.19 -28.53
C GLY A 618 19.31 -24.04 -29.01
N THR A 619 18.08 -23.66 -28.66
CA THR A 619 16.85 -24.33 -29.08
C THR A 619 16.57 -24.09 -30.57
N GLU A 620 16.72 -22.86 -31.05
CA GLU A 620 16.56 -22.58 -32.48
C GLU A 620 17.57 -23.37 -33.32
N LYS A 621 18.83 -23.43 -32.87
CA LYS A 621 19.87 -24.25 -33.53
C LYS A 621 19.44 -25.70 -33.67
N VAL A 622 18.80 -26.29 -32.65
CA VAL A 622 18.29 -27.67 -32.73
C VAL A 622 17.20 -27.78 -33.79
N ILE A 623 16.24 -26.85 -33.81
CA ILE A 623 15.15 -26.83 -34.80
C ILE A 623 15.68 -26.69 -36.24
N ARG A 624 16.60 -25.73 -36.47
CA ARG A 624 17.19 -25.47 -37.79
C ARG A 624 18.04 -26.64 -38.30
N LYS A 625 18.53 -27.52 -37.41
CA LYS A 625 19.30 -28.73 -37.75
C LYS A 625 18.43 -29.95 -38.07
N ILE A 626 17.11 -29.87 -37.91
CA ILE A 626 16.20 -30.98 -38.22
C ILE A 626 16.22 -31.24 -39.74
N GLN A 627 16.50 -32.49 -40.12
CA GLN A 627 16.58 -32.93 -41.51
C GLN A 627 15.34 -33.68 -41.97
N ALA A 628 15.06 -33.64 -43.26
CA ALA A 628 14.03 -34.45 -43.89
C ALA A 628 14.38 -35.94 -43.80
N THR A 629 13.42 -36.77 -43.41
CA THR A 629 13.62 -38.22 -43.34
C THR A 629 13.84 -38.85 -44.73
N SER A 630 13.33 -38.21 -45.79
CA SER A 630 13.41 -38.68 -47.18
C SER A 630 14.72 -38.34 -47.88
N SER A 631 15.51 -37.38 -47.36
CA SER A 631 16.70 -36.85 -48.02
C SER A 631 17.74 -36.41 -46.98
N ALA A 632 18.82 -37.17 -46.81
CA ALA A 632 19.91 -36.79 -45.92
C ALA A 632 20.57 -35.48 -46.41
N GLY A 633 20.72 -34.49 -45.51
CA GLY A 633 21.31 -33.19 -45.82
C GLY A 633 20.31 -32.08 -46.19
N GLU A 634 19.03 -32.41 -46.38
CA GLU A 634 17.97 -31.41 -46.57
C GLU A 634 17.39 -31.01 -45.21
N PHE A 635 17.46 -29.73 -44.87
CA PHE A 635 16.96 -29.20 -43.59
C PHE A 635 15.54 -28.65 -43.75
N LEU A 636 14.62 -29.07 -42.89
CA LEU A 636 13.19 -28.78 -43.04
C LEU A 636 12.82 -27.32 -42.79
N PHE A 637 13.59 -26.62 -41.94
CA PHE A 637 13.29 -25.26 -41.50
C PHE A 637 14.31 -24.23 -41.99
N GLN A 638 14.91 -24.46 -43.17
CA GLN A 638 15.83 -23.50 -43.79
C GLN A 638 15.12 -22.38 -44.55
N VAL A 639 15.80 -21.23 -44.65
CA VAL A 639 15.38 -20.10 -45.47
C VAL A 639 15.68 -20.46 -46.93
N THR A 640 14.66 -20.60 -47.77
CA THR A 640 14.89 -20.92 -49.19
C THR A 640 15.34 -19.67 -49.95
N PRO A 641 16.21 -19.78 -50.96
CA PRO A 641 16.73 -18.63 -51.73
C PRO A 641 15.67 -17.87 -52.57
N ALA A 642 14.41 -18.30 -52.60
CA ALA A 642 13.40 -17.84 -53.54
C ALA A 642 12.33 -16.96 -52.86
N GLY A 643 12.68 -15.71 -52.58
CA GLY A 643 11.71 -14.61 -52.41
C GLY A 643 11.40 -14.21 -50.96
N VAL A 644 12.07 -13.13 -50.52
CA VAL A 644 11.74 -12.28 -49.35
C VAL A 644 11.12 -13.03 -48.16
N ILE A 645 11.95 -13.78 -47.45
CA ILE A 645 11.62 -14.32 -46.14
C ILE A 645 12.69 -13.82 -45.19
N ASP A 646 12.26 -13.11 -44.14
CA ASP A 646 13.12 -12.72 -43.03
C ASP A 646 13.86 -13.98 -42.53
N PRO A 647 15.21 -14.01 -42.54
CA PRO A 647 15.98 -15.20 -42.16
C PRO A 647 15.66 -15.67 -40.75
N ASN A 648 15.08 -14.79 -39.92
CA ASN A 648 14.63 -15.06 -38.57
C ASN A 648 13.14 -15.47 -38.52
N SER A 649 12.62 -16.21 -39.50
CA SER A 649 11.24 -16.73 -39.46
C SER A 649 11.17 -18.26 -39.42
N LEU A 650 10.12 -18.76 -38.76
CA LEU A 650 9.79 -20.18 -38.63
C LEU A 650 8.28 -20.32 -38.89
N LEU A 651 7.91 -21.14 -39.87
CA LEU A 651 6.50 -21.35 -40.29
C LEU A 651 5.75 -20.04 -40.61
N GLY A 652 6.45 -19.10 -41.26
CA GLY A 652 5.90 -17.81 -41.67
C GLY A 652 5.68 -16.81 -40.53
N LYS A 653 6.17 -17.11 -39.31
CA LYS A 653 6.15 -16.20 -38.16
C LYS A 653 7.57 -15.83 -37.71
N PRO A 654 7.80 -14.61 -37.24
CA PRO A 654 9.12 -14.18 -36.77
C PRO A 654 9.56 -14.98 -35.52
N VAL A 655 10.87 -15.13 -35.37
CA VAL A 655 11.54 -15.79 -34.24
C VAL A 655 12.37 -14.74 -33.51
N PHE A 656 12.16 -14.66 -32.20
CA PHE A 656 12.95 -13.82 -31.30
C PHE A 656 13.73 -14.71 -30.34
N ASN A 657 15.04 -14.56 -30.33
CA ASN A 657 15.90 -15.26 -29.40
C ASN A 657 16.04 -14.47 -28.11
N SER A 658 15.98 -15.17 -26.97
CA SER A 658 16.22 -14.58 -25.66
C SER A 658 17.01 -15.52 -24.78
N SER A 659 18.07 -15.00 -24.16
CA SER A 659 18.80 -15.71 -23.09
C SER A 659 17.94 -15.96 -21.85
N GLN A 660 16.79 -15.28 -21.76
CA GLN A 660 15.82 -15.50 -20.68
C GLN A 660 14.87 -16.67 -20.96
N MET A 661 14.96 -17.34 -22.11
CA MET A 661 14.27 -18.63 -22.30
C MET A 661 15.05 -19.77 -21.65
N PRO A 662 14.39 -20.78 -21.06
CA PRO A 662 15.05 -21.99 -20.60
C PRO A 662 15.72 -22.77 -21.75
N ASP A 663 16.91 -23.29 -21.48
CA ASP A 663 17.58 -24.27 -22.36
C ASP A 663 16.87 -25.64 -22.29
N ILE A 664 17.15 -26.49 -23.28
CA ILE A 664 16.63 -27.86 -23.35
C ILE A 664 17.11 -28.68 -22.15
N ALA A 665 16.16 -29.03 -21.29
CA ALA A 665 16.34 -29.87 -20.11
C ALA A 665 15.00 -30.50 -19.71
N ALA A 666 15.03 -31.51 -18.83
CA ALA A 666 13.82 -32.12 -18.30
C ALA A 666 12.88 -31.08 -17.66
N SER A 667 11.57 -31.21 -17.88
CA SER A 667 10.52 -30.27 -17.43
C SER A 667 10.63 -28.82 -17.93
N ALA A 668 11.65 -28.46 -18.71
CA ALA A 668 11.85 -27.09 -19.16
C ALA A 668 10.83 -26.68 -20.24
N LYS A 669 10.34 -25.45 -20.15
CA LYS A 669 9.49 -24.82 -21.16
C LYS A 669 10.39 -24.04 -22.13
N THR A 670 10.67 -24.60 -23.30
CA THR A 670 11.81 -24.16 -24.14
C THR A 670 11.41 -23.38 -25.38
N ILE A 671 10.13 -23.45 -25.77
CA ILE A 671 9.57 -22.76 -26.93
C ILE A 671 8.24 -22.13 -26.54
N VAL A 672 8.02 -20.89 -26.95
CA VAL A 672 6.73 -20.21 -26.87
C VAL A 672 6.34 -19.73 -28.26
N ILE A 673 5.07 -19.88 -28.62
CA ILE A 673 4.42 -19.15 -29.71
C ILE A 673 3.17 -18.48 -29.18
N GLY A 674 2.96 -17.21 -29.50
CA GLY A 674 1.73 -16.54 -29.12
C GLY A 674 1.55 -15.19 -29.74
N ASP A 675 0.34 -14.67 -29.62
CA ASP A 675 -0.04 -13.34 -30.06
C ASP A 675 0.27 -12.31 -28.96
N TRP A 676 1.35 -11.56 -29.17
CA TRP A 676 1.84 -10.59 -28.20
C TRP A 676 0.93 -9.39 -28.01
N SER A 677 -0.04 -9.13 -28.90
CA SER A 677 -1.09 -8.13 -28.64
C SER A 677 -1.96 -8.46 -27.42
N LYS A 678 -1.97 -9.73 -26.99
CA LYS A 678 -2.63 -10.22 -25.78
C LYS A 678 -1.71 -10.28 -24.56
N PHE A 679 -0.49 -9.73 -24.66
CA PHE A 679 0.39 -9.50 -23.53
C PHE A 679 0.32 -8.04 -23.10
N VAL A 680 0.17 -7.78 -21.80
CA VAL A 680 0.02 -6.42 -21.27
C VAL A 680 1.25 -6.03 -20.47
N ILE A 681 1.75 -4.84 -20.75
CA ILE A 681 2.76 -4.14 -19.97
C ILE A 681 2.09 -2.90 -19.38
N VAL A 682 2.07 -2.80 -18.06
CA VAL A 682 1.57 -1.63 -17.34
C VAL A 682 2.77 -0.89 -16.76
N GLU A 683 3.05 0.30 -17.27
CA GLU A 683 4.17 1.11 -16.79
C GLU A 683 3.66 2.33 -16.04
N ARG A 684 4.36 2.67 -14.95
CA ARG A 684 4.13 3.94 -14.26
C ARG A 684 5.25 4.91 -14.59
N THR A 685 4.86 6.07 -15.12
CA THR A 685 5.80 7.09 -15.59
C THR A 685 6.73 7.54 -14.47
N GLY A 686 7.98 7.77 -14.85
CA GLY A 686 9.01 8.34 -13.98
C GLY A 686 9.98 7.28 -13.45
N MET A 687 11.25 7.62 -13.52
CA MET A 687 12.33 6.90 -12.85
C MET A 687 12.87 7.76 -11.72
N THR A 688 13.15 7.14 -10.58
CA THR A 688 13.83 7.82 -9.46
C THR A 688 15.22 7.25 -9.31
N VAL A 689 16.23 8.11 -9.16
CA VAL A 689 17.62 7.72 -8.98
C VAL A 689 18.15 8.33 -7.70
N SER A 690 18.77 7.53 -6.84
CA SER A 690 19.51 8.01 -5.66
C SER A 690 21.00 7.70 -5.81
N ARG A 691 21.84 8.56 -5.24
CA ARG A 691 23.31 8.48 -5.32
C ARG A 691 23.88 8.21 -3.93
N ASN A 692 24.75 7.20 -3.80
CA ASN A 692 25.46 6.89 -2.57
C ASN A 692 26.98 6.76 -2.83
N PRO A 693 27.79 7.73 -2.36
CA PRO A 693 29.24 7.68 -2.51
C PRO A 693 29.95 6.85 -1.42
N TYR A 694 29.27 6.50 -0.32
CA TYR A 694 29.90 5.90 0.85
C TYR A 694 29.90 4.37 0.81
N LEU A 695 28.85 3.75 0.25
CA LEU A 695 28.67 2.29 0.28
C LEU A 695 29.82 1.51 -0.40
N TYR A 696 30.48 2.12 -1.39
CA TYR A 696 31.59 1.51 -2.14
C TYR A 696 32.87 2.35 -2.11
N GLN A 697 33.01 3.23 -1.11
CA GLN A 697 34.14 4.15 -1.00
C GLN A 697 35.49 3.43 -0.93
N ALA A 698 35.55 2.25 -0.29
CA ALA A 698 36.77 1.45 -0.21
C ALA A 698 37.34 1.03 -1.59
N ASN A 699 36.51 1.03 -2.63
CA ASN A 699 36.89 0.71 -4.00
C ASN A 699 36.85 1.92 -4.94
N ASP A 700 36.74 3.14 -4.38
CA ASP A 700 36.60 4.39 -5.12
C ASP A 700 35.45 4.40 -6.15
N ILE A 701 34.30 3.88 -5.73
CA ILE A 701 33.11 3.73 -6.56
C ILE A 701 31.92 4.46 -5.92
N THR A 702 31.14 5.14 -6.75
CA THR A 702 29.82 5.70 -6.40
C THR A 702 28.70 4.79 -6.91
N GLY A 703 27.70 4.53 -6.07
CA GLY A 703 26.51 3.75 -6.41
C GLY A 703 25.32 4.63 -6.80
N PHE A 704 24.65 4.30 -7.90
CA PHE A 704 23.37 4.87 -8.33
C PHE A 704 22.27 3.83 -8.23
N PHE A 705 21.27 4.08 -7.39
CA PHE A 705 20.11 3.21 -7.26
C PHE A 705 18.96 3.78 -8.08
N ALA A 706 18.65 3.13 -9.20
CA ALA A 706 17.49 3.44 -10.02
C ALA A 706 16.29 2.61 -9.58
N LYS A 707 15.12 3.23 -9.65
CA LYS A 707 13.82 2.62 -9.34
C LYS A 707 12.82 2.97 -10.44
N ILE A 708 12.20 1.92 -10.98
CA ILE A 708 11.09 1.97 -11.93
C ILE A 708 9.90 1.19 -11.37
N ARG A 709 8.73 1.33 -12.00
CA ARG A 709 7.52 0.60 -11.62
C ARG A 709 6.84 0.01 -12.85
N LEU A 710 6.67 -1.31 -12.85
CA LEU A 710 6.19 -2.08 -13.98
C LEU A 710 5.31 -3.25 -13.52
N GLY A 711 4.19 -3.45 -14.21
CA GLY A 711 3.36 -4.64 -14.14
C GLY A 711 3.34 -5.33 -15.50
N MET A 712 3.21 -6.65 -15.50
CA MET A 712 3.06 -7.44 -16.73
C MET A 712 2.11 -8.59 -16.49
N LYS A 713 1.32 -8.92 -17.51
CA LYS A 713 0.38 -10.06 -17.45
C LYS A 713 -0.04 -10.53 -18.83
N VAL A 714 -0.36 -11.82 -18.93
CA VAL A 714 -1.05 -12.41 -20.07
C VAL A 714 -2.54 -12.08 -19.98
N ALA A 715 -3.09 -11.33 -20.94
CA ALA A 715 -4.52 -10.98 -20.96
C ALA A 715 -5.41 -12.16 -21.40
N GLN A 716 -4.91 -13.03 -22.26
CA GLN A 716 -5.61 -14.23 -22.75
C GLN A 716 -4.63 -15.39 -22.81
N ALA A 717 -4.83 -16.41 -21.98
CA ALA A 717 -3.91 -17.53 -21.84
C ALA A 717 -3.84 -18.40 -23.10
N GLU A 718 -4.96 -18.55 -23.82
CA GLU A 718 -5.08 -19.36 -25.03
C GLU A 718 -4.32 -18.76 -26.22
N ALA A 719 -4.04 -17.46 -26.16
CA ALA A 719 -3.25 -16.73 -27.15
C ALA A 719 -1.75 -17.05 -27.07
N PHE A 720 -1.30 -17.78 -26.05
CA PHE A 720 0.08 -18.22 -25.88
C PHE A 720 0.13 -19.73 -25.66
N GLN A 721 0.96 -20.42 -26.46
CA GLN A 721 1.21 -21.85 -26.35
C GLN A 721 2.69 -22.08 -26.11
N TYR A 722 3.04 -22.87 -25.09
CA TYR A 722 4.41 -23.27 -24.83
C TYR A 722 4.63 -24.78 -25.06
N GLY A 723 5.84 -25.11 -25.51
CA GLY A 723 6.36 -26.47 -25.58
C GLY A 723 7.17 -26.80 -24.33
N GLN A 724 6.89 -27.94 -23.71
CA GLN A 724 7.55 -28.40 -22.48
C GLN A 724 8.17 -29.78 -22.66
N HIS A 725 9.39 -29.97 -22.15
CA HIS A 725 10.03 -31.28 -22.10
C HIS A 725 9.44 -32.15 -20.97
N PRO A 726 9.40 -33.48 -21.12
CA PRO A 726 8.86 -34.38 -20.11
C PRO A 726 9.74 -34.37 -18.86
N THR A 727 9.19 -34.89 -17.76
CA THR A 727 9.94 -35.20 -16.55
C THR A 727 11.02 -36.26 -16.85
N ALA A 728 12.15 -36.18 -16.15
CA ALA A 728 13.31 -37.06 -16.37
C ALA A 728 13.02 -38.53 -16.06
#